data_AF-A0AAD5YP50-F1
#
_entry.id   AF-A0AAD5YP50-F1
#
_cell.length_a   1.000
_cell.length_b   1.000
_cell.length_c   1.000
_cell.angle_alpha   90.00
_cell.angle_beta   90.00
_cell.angle_gamma   90.00
#
_symmetry.space_group_name_H-M   'P 1'
#
loop_
_entity.id
_entity.type
_entity.pdbx_description
1 polymer ?
#
loop_
_entity_poly.entity_id
_entity_poly.type
_entity_poly.pdbx_seq_one_letter_code
_entity_poly.pdbx_strand_id
1 'polypeptide(L)'
;MAFSLKLLSTVVLSALYCQVSGAPATRGFRINTHRSHVVGRGLELHTYHPSSTFETFGSGVDHPLSRRDDTDIKESSIAFVQSHLGVSPETISFKSGYSGEAAKHAYVKQTFNGIPVANAAANVAFNHDNKVVAFGSSFVKPKSIASSTPSISVQDATSTAEAALDGTYNSHPTSIQYIAKEDGTLVLTHAMQIQNEAKGTWYEAFVDAHSGELVHLTDFVAKASYLVLPIQKQILTQGFETLTDPFDSFSSPLGWHSDGTTNYSTTTGNNVIAYKDTTPSALTGASSPILNFIYHQDPTIQPTVQVNVDAARTNAFYLANSVHDIMYRYGFTEAAFNFQTNNFGKGGKANDPVQVSVQSSAGLDNADFATPPDGQKPLMRMFLWDYVQPMRDGALENDIVVHENTHGMTNRMTGGGTADCLQTTESRGLGEGWSDAVAEWTEHNSSSVPDYVMGQYVSNWGPGVRGRPYSTSTTVNPLKYSSLNGRTEVHSIGEIWANLLHNVYASLVGKYGWSATARTDPTGSEGNVVFLHLLIDALALQPCNPTSWILGIITFVLFTKTQLVQAHPWPLYVKHSTHRTRHYARGLKLDAYNPKSDFETYNPRSNNTGSKFTSIECLTPGDPPDSERLHNSAVLFVSSQLSTNSTNVLYHKGWSTSLGSYAYVKQSINGVPVANSVANVAYDRCSQVAAFGSSFITIEGGTSIILVSDPIRKLIPGSRAANIASPSPSIKFEDIRPSVEESLGGLCRDSVAPSLEYLVRVEGSVDLTYVVQITNKTSNLWVEAFVSAHSGQVLSVTDFTAHATFNVVPIQENNFFDGRKVLVDPEDLQSSPVGWISPPQEFNLSLELPGGNNVIMFADRSLAVGDTRVANSIEQSNSIGLFNNNYDPDDPRNINGLEAVLDNAFFVMNTMHDISYRYGFTENASNFQLSNLGKGVSEGEGDPVRVSVQDSSSTNNAQFQTPPEGSPPLAQFFFFDSNGAERDSSFANDVLIHEFTHGITNRMTGGGTARCLQNLEAAGMGEGWSDMMAAWVSQKSANVDDFRVGLYFDRKGIRSHPYSINEITNPLKFSDVAKLNEPHAIGEIWANTLYNVYADLVQDLGFSENAFTEVNGQEGNIVFMHNMIDGLLLQPCNPSSPFLFSLHILALTYELFKQPVIQSRDAILAADMLRYRGAHQCVLWGAFARKGLGVDAGDTFTDGFAVPPECQTVVSNI
;
A
#
# COMPACT_ATOMS: atom_id res chain seq x y z
N MET A 1 85.32 -14.85 6.42
CA MET A 1 84.59 -14.03 5.43
C MET A 1 83.09 -14.15 5.70
N ALA A 2 82.58 -13.53 6.78
CA ALA A 2 81.22 -13.77 7.29
C ALA A 2 80.50 -12.52 7.83
N PHE A 3 81.07 -11.33 7.67
CA PHE A 3 80.55 -10.07 8.23
C PHE A 3 79.83 -9.19 7.19
N SER A 4 80.05 -9.42 5.89
CA SER A 4 79.47 -8.62 4.80
C SER A 4 78.04 -9.02 4.42
N LEU A 5 77.66 -10.30 4.53
CA LEU A 5 76.30 -10.75 4.19
C LEU A 5 75.24 -10.10 5.09
N LYS A 6 75.45 -10.09 6.41
CA LYS A 6 74.50 -9.50 7.36
C LYS A 6 74.28 -8.00 7.10
N LEU A 7 75.32 -7.26 6.73
CA LEU A 7 75.18 -5.83 6.44
C LEU A 7 74.31 -5.58 5.20
N LEU A 8 74.48 -6.38 4.14
CA LEU A 8 73.60 -6.31 2.96
C LEU A 8 72.14 -6.68 3.31
N SER A 9 71.93 -7.75 4.08
CA SER A 9 70.59 -8.14 4.55
C SER A 9 69.92 -7.03 5.36
N THR A 10 70.64 -6.38 6.29
CA THR A 10 70.09 -5.30 7.12
C THR A 10 69.82 -4.03 6.31
N VAL A 11 70.69 -3.66 5.35
CA VAL A 11 70.46 -2.47 4.51
C VAL A 11 69.26 -2.68 3.57
N VAL A 12 69.09 -3.87 2.99
CA VAL A 12 67.92 -4.20 2.15
C VAL A 12 66.63 -4.22 2.97
N LEU A 13 66.63 -4.79 4.18
CA LEU A 13 65.47 -4.71 5.08
C LEU A 13 65.17 -3.27 5.52
N SER A 14 66.19 -2.45 5.78
CA SER A 14 66.02 -1.06 6.19
C SER A 14 65.44 -0.20 5.07
N ALA A 15 65.86 -0.44 3.82
CA ALA A 15 65.29 0.22 2.64
C ALA A 15 63.82 -0.17 2.41
N LEU A 16 63.45 -1.43 2.69
CA LEU A 16 62.06 -1.90 2.61
C LEU A 16 61.18 -1.40 3.78
N TYR A 17 61.75 -1.10 4.96
CA TYR A 17 61.00 -0.55 6.09
C TYR A 17 60.88 1.00 6.07
N CYS A 18 61.72 1.71 5.31
CA CYS A 18 61.72 3.18 5.26
C CYS A 18 60.90 3.79 4.11
N GLN A 19 59.95 3.05 3.52
CA GLN A 19 58.98 3.61 2.56
C GLN A 19 57.57 3.83 3.14
N VAL A 20 57.30 3.43 4.39
CA VAL A 20 55.99 3.61 5.05
C VAL A 20 56.11 4.50 6.29
N SER A 21 56.49 5.76 6.08
CA SER A 21 56.27 6.88 7.02
C SER A 21 56.70 8.24 6.44
N GLY A 22 56.42 8.45 5.14
CA GLY A 22 56.10 9.81 4.73
C GLY A 22 54.83 10.21 5.48
N ALA A 23 54.94 11.10 6.47
CA ALA A 23 53.76 11.65 7.13
C ALA A 23 52.85 12.24 6.03
N PRO A 24 51.55 11.89 5.98
CA PRO A 24 50.71 12.32 4.90
C PRO A 24 50.67 13.85 4.89
N ALA A 25 51.23 14.45 3.85
CA ALA A 25 50.91 15.83 3.52
C ALA A 25 49.38 15.88 3.41
N THR A 26 48.75 16.69 4.25
CA THR A 26 47.30 16.70 4.43
C THR A 26 46.62 17.05 3.12
N ARG A 27 46.22 16.02 2.36
CA ARG A 27 45.35 16.17 1.20
C ARG A 27 44.03 16.74 1.72
N GLY A 28 43.77 18.01 1.44
CA GLY A 28 42.41 18.53 1.54
C GLY A 28 41.49 17.66 0.70
N PHE A 29 40.31 17.32 1.25
CA PHE A 29 39.35 16.44 0.59
C PHE A 29 38.97 17.01 -0.79
N ARG A 30 38.99 16.17 -1.84
CA ARG A 30 38.59 16.56 -3.21
C ARG A 30 37.07 16.43 -3.40
N ILE A 31 36.35 17.15 -2.55
CA ILE A 31 34.88 17.24 -2.46
C ILE A 31 34.22 17.30 -3.86
N ASN A 32 34.69 18.20 -4.71
CA ASN A 32 34.02 18.60 -5.95
C ASN A 32 34.13 17.58 -7.11
N THR A 33 34.80 16.42 -6.91
CA THR A 33 35.07 15.44 -8.00
C THR A 33 35.06 13.96 -7.57
N HIS A 34 34.97 13.64 -6.28
CA HIS A 34 35.13 12.28 -5.77
C HIS A 34 34.09 11.91 -4.69
N ARG A 35 33.74 10.62 -4.61
CA ARG A 35 32.91 10.03 -3.55
C ARG A 35 33.53 8.70 -3.08
N SER A 36 33.30 8.33 -1.82
CA SER A 36 33.68 7.01 -1.27
C SER A 36 32.43 6.18 -1.00
N HIS A 37 32.51 4.88 -1.27
CA HIS A 37 31.47 3.90 -0.96
C HIS A 37 32.08 2.75 -0.15
N VAL A 38 31.40 2.30 0.91
CA VAL A 38 31.77 1.11 1.67
C VAL A 38 30.71 0.05 1.42
N VAL A 39 31.06 -0.97 0.65
CA VAL A 39 30.13 -2.00 0.17
C VAL A 39 30.41 -3.38 0.79
N GLY A 40 29.64 -4.38 0.37
CA GLY A 40 29.59 -5.72 0.96
C GLY A 40 30.96 -6.29 1.37
N ARG A 41 31.01 -6.88 2.57
CA ARG A 41 32.22 -7.50 3.17
C ARG A 41 33.36 -6.51 3.50
N GLY A 42 33.12 -5.20 3.43
CA GLY A 42 34.07 -4.16 3.87
C GLY A 42 35.03 -3.67 2.78
N LEU A 43 34.59 -3.71 1.52
CA LEU A 43 35.31 -3.13 0.39
C LEU A 43 35.05 -1.61 0.34
N GLU A 44 36.11 -0.80 0.38
CA GLU A 44 36.03 0.64 0.12
C GLU A 44 36.39 0.94 -1.34
N LEU A 45 35.51 1.66 -2.05
CA LEU A 45 35.71 2.08 -3.44
C LEU A 45 35.59 3.60 -3.57
N HIS A 46 36.56 4.23 -4.25
CA HIS A 46 36.52 5.66 -4.55
C HIS A 46 36.08 5.90 -6.00
N THR A 47 34.94 6.57 -6.17
CA THR A 47 34.36 6.95 -7.47
C THR A 47 34.83 8.36 -7.87
N TYR A 48 34.98 8.60 -9.18
CA TYR A 48 35.46 9.87 -9.75
C TYR A 48 34.52 10.40 -10.83
N HIS A 49 34.29 11.71 -10.80
CA HIS A 49 33.46 12.46 -11.74
C HIS A 49 34.29 13.61 -12.33
N PRO A 50 34.36 13.76 -13.67
CA PRO A 50 35.03 14.87 -14.33
C PRO A 50 34.53 16.24 -13.87
N SER A 51 35.45 17.20 -13.76
CA SER A 51 35.10 18.61 -13.61
C SER A 51 34.30 19.12 -14.80
N SER A 52 33.41 20.09 -14.55
CA SER A 52 32.58 20.71 -15.55
C SER A 52 32.86 22.21 -15.73
N THR A 53 32.08 22.83 -16.61
CA THR A 53 32.15 24.24 -17.03
C THR A 53 30.72 24.73 -17.26
N PHE A 54 30.48 26.02 -17.02
CA PHE A 54 29.19 26.66 -17.30
C PHE A 54 29.36 28.10 -17.79
N GLU A 55 28.65 28.43 -18.87
CA GLU A 55 28.67 29.73 -19.54
C GLU A 55 27.25 30.23 -19.79
N THR A 56 27.06 31.54 -19.68
CA THR A 56 25.79 32.22 -19.98
C THR A 56 26.05 33.40 -20.92
N PHE A 57 25.16 33.60 -21.89
CA PHE A 57 25.37 34.51 -23.02
C PHE A 57 24.36 35.68 -23.07
N GLY A 58 23.65 35.93 -21.97
CA GLY A 58 22.65 37.01 -21.87
C GLY A 58 21.53 36.88 -22.90
N SER A 59 21.42 37.84 -23.83
CA SER A 59 20.46 37.78 -24.95
C SER A 59 20.76 36.70 -26.00
N GLY A 60 21.90 36.03 -25.89
CA GLY A 60 22.27 34.87 -26.70
C GLY A 60 23.19 35.15 -27.88
N VAL A 61 23.99 34.14 -28.24
CA VAL A 61 24.95 34.13 -29.34
C VAL A 61 24.50 33.21 -30.49
N ASP A 62 24.94 33.51 -31.71
CA ASP A 62 24.66 32.68 -32.88
C ASP A 62 25.46 31.37 -32.82
N HIS A 63 24.79 30.25 -33.03
CA HIS A 63 25.45 28.97 -33.31
C HIS A 63 25.85 28.87 -34.79
N PRO A 64 26.73 27.93 -35.19
CA PRO A 64 27.25 27.87 -36.56
C PRO A 64 26.18 27.69 -37.66
N LEU A 65 24.95 27.29 -37.31
CA LEU A 65 23.86 27.07 -38.26
C LEU A 65 22.78 28.18 -38.23
N SER A 66 22.89 29.23 -37.40
CA SER A 66 21.89 30.31 -37.24
C SER A 66 21.60 31.19 -38.49
N ARG A 67 22.05 30.77 -39.68
CA ARG A 67 21.75 31.39 -40.98
C ARG A 67 20.93 30.48 -41.91
N ARG A 68 20.38 29.39 -41.37
CA ARG A 68 19.44 28.49 -42.03
C ARG A 68 18.05 28.72 -41.45
N ASP A 69 17.02 28.61 -42.29
CA ASP A 69 15.62 28.77 -41.88
C ASP A 69 15.00 27.47 -41.31
N ASP A 70 15.72 26.34 -41.38
CA ASP A 70 15.20 24.98 -41.20
C ASP A 70 15.98 24.12 -40.15
N THR A 71 16.76 24.74 -39.26
CA THR A 71 17.58 23.99 -38.28
C THR A 71 16.79 23.41 -37.11
N ASP A 72 16.86 22.09 -36.98
CA ASP A 72 16.50 21.36 -35.77
C ASP A 72 17.47 21.65 -34.59
N ILE A 73 16.99 21.45 -33.37
CA ILE A 73 17.75 21.61 -32.13
C ILE A 73 18.94 20.64 -32.04
N LYS A 74 18.82 19.45 -32.63
CA LYS A 74 19.88 18.42 -32.67
C LYS A 74 21.08 18.86 -33.52
N GLU A 75 20.84 19.37 -34.73
CA GLU A 75 21.92 19.90 -35.56
C GLU A 75 22.55 21.14 -34.91
N SER A 76 21.71 22.05 -34.39
CA SER A 76 22.14 23.30 -33.76
C SER A 76 23.05 23.05 -32.54
N SER A 77 22.66 22.11 -31.68
CA SER A 77 23.42 21.76 -30.46
C SER A 77 24.72 21.03 -30.77
N ILE A 78 24.72 20.01 -31.65
CA ILE A 78 25.96 19.33 -32.06
C ILE A 78 26.94 20.33 -32.70
N ALA A 79 26.46 21.20 -33.61
CA ALA A 79 27.31 22.20 -34.27
C ALA A 79 27.87 23.22 -33.27
N PHE A 80 27.07 23.68 -32.29
CA PHE A 80 27.55 24.56 -31.23
C PHE A 80 28.65 23.87 -30.41
N VAL A 81 28.38 22.71 -29.82
CA VAL A 81 29.31 21.95 -28.96
C VAL A 81 30.62 21.64 -29.69
N GLN A 82 30.54 21.24 -30.97
CA GLN A 82 31.70 21.03 -31.83
C GLN A 82 32.57 22.30 -31.92
N SER A 83 31.94 23.44 -32.27
CA SER A 83 32.64 24.70 -32.49
C SER A 83 33.21 25.32 -31.21
N HIS A 84 32.53 25.13 -30.08
CA HIS A 84 32.83 25.77 -28.81
C HIS A 84 33.89 25.01 -28.00
N LEU A 85 33.75 23.68 -27.87
CA LEU A 85 34.75 22.84 -27.17
C LEU A 85 35.98 22.48 -28.02
N GLY A 86 35.89 22.64 -29.35
CA GLY A 86 36.91 22.24 -30.31
C GLY A 86 37.04 20.72 -30.47
N VAL A 87 35.92 19.99 -30.42
CA VAL A 87 35.87 18.52 -30.49
C VAL A 87 35.33 18.01 -31.84
N SER A 88 35.47 16.71 -32.13
CA SER A 88 34.94 16.12 -33.37
C SER A 88 33.42 15.87 -33.25
N PRO A 89 32.62 16.06 -34.32
CA PRO A 89 31.23 15.60 -34.36
C PRO A 89 31.07 14.12 -34.00
N GLU A 90 32.04 13.30 -34.40
CA GLU A 90 32.07 11.85 -34.12
C GLU A 90 32.22 11.52 -32.62
N THR A 91 32.58 12.52 -31.80
CA THR A 91 32.73 12.41 -30.34
C THR A 91 31.58 13.06 -29.55
N ILE A 92 30.52 13.49 -30.25
CA ILE A 92 29.29 14.04 -29.67
C ILE A 92 28.12 13.14 -30.11
N SER A 93 27.35 12.59 -29.17
CA SER A 93 26.02 12.05 -29.47
C SER A 93 24.95 12.91 -28.82
N PHE A 94 23.89 13.24 -29.57
CA PHE A 94 22.67 13.81 -29.01
C PHE A 94 21.90 12.72 -28.27
N LYS A 95 21.53 12.98 -27.01
CA LYS A 95 20.72 12.08 -26.17
C LYS A 95 19.25 12.47 -26.25
N SER A 96 18.92 13.72 -25.91
CA SER A 96 17.54 14.21 -25.81
C SER A 96 17.51 15.73 -25.98
N GLY A 97 16.33 16.30 -26.18
CA GLY A 97 16.14 17.74 -26.23
C GLY A 97 14.73 18.12 -26.67
N TYR A 98 14.28 19.30 -26.24
CA TYR A 98 12.90 19.76 -26.41
C TYR A 98 12.81 21.29 -26.51
N SER A 99 11.60 21.79 -26.79
CA SER A 99 11.26 23.21 -26.71
C SER A 99 10.22 23.44 -25.60
N GLY A 100 10.59 24.17 -24.56
CA GLY A 100 9.69 24.67 -23.53
C GLY A 100 9.12 26.05 -23.87
N GLU A 101 8.44 26.67 -22.92
CA GLU A 101 7.76 27.96 -23.13
C GLU A 101 8.73 29.15 -23.24
N ALA A 102 9.85 29.16 -22.51
CA ALA A 102 10.82 30.26 -22.51
C ALA A 102 12.11 29.96 -23.32
N ALA A 103 12.44 28.68 -23.49
CA ALA A 103 13.70 28.24 -24.08
C ALA A 103 13.61 26.81 -24.65
N LYS A 104 14.58 26.44 -25.49
CA LYS A 104 14.78 25.08 -26.00
C LYS A 104 16.04 24.50 -25.37
N HIS A 105 16.02 23.25 -24.94
CA HIS A 105 17.13 22.60 -24.24
C HIS A 105 17.56 21.34 -24.98
N ALA A 106 18.86 21.13 -25.14
CA ALA A 106 19.44 19.96 -25.79
C ALA A 106 20.55 19.35 -24.94
N TYR A 107 20.59 18.02 -24.89
CA TYR A 107 21.50 17.25 -24.05
C TYR A 107 22.32 16.30 -24.92
N VAL A 108 23.64 16.33 -24.74
CA VAL A 108 24.60 15.54 -25.51
C VAL A 108 25.52 14.75 -24.59
N LYS A 109 25.86 13.52 -24.98
CA LYS A 109 26.88 12.69 -24.34
C LYS A 109 28.18 12.76 -25.13
N GLN A 110 29.30 12.61 -24.42
CA GLN A 110 30.58 12.40 -25.07
C GLN A 110 30.68 10.94 -25.51
N THR A 111 31.18 10.70 -26.72
CA THR A 111 31.41 9.36 -27.28
C THR A 111 32.84 9.21 -27.77
N PHE A 112 33.33 7.97 -27.78
CA PHE A 112 34.53 7.59 -28.52
C PHE A 112 34.29 6.22 -29.16
N ASN A 113 34.63 6.04 -30.43
CA ASN A 113 34.35 4.82 -31.20
C ASN A 113 32.84 4.41 -31.20
N GLY A 114 31.93 5.37 -31.04
CA GLY A 114 30.48 5.14 -30.88
C GLY A 114 30.03 4.73 -29.47
N ILE A 115 30.96 4.52 -28.53
CA ILE A 115 30.69 4.11 -27.14
C ILE A 115 30.60 5.37 -26.25
N PRO A 116 29.56 5.52 -25.42
CA PRO A 116 29.40 6.70 -24.56
C PRO A 116 30.36 6.69 -23.37
N VAL A 117 30.77 7.88 -22.93
CA VAL A 117 31.45 8.10 -21.65
C VAL A 117 30.38 8.30 -20.57
N ALA A 118 30.27 7.33 -19.65
CA ALA A 118 29.20 7.26 -18.66
C ALA A 118 29.09 8.53 -17.79
N ASN A 119 30.25 9.03 -17.34
CA ASN A 119 30.42 10.16 -16.43
C ASN A 119 30.75 11.50 -17.12
N ALA A 120 30.57 11.64 -18.45
CA ALA A 120 30.75 12.91 -19.16
C ALA A 120 29.53 13.29 -20.02
N ALA A 121 29.05 14.53 -19.92
CA ALA A 121 27.88 15.05 -20.63
C ALA A 121 27.97 16.57 -20.86
N ALA A 122 27.10 17.11 -21.71
CA ALA A 122 26.96 18.55 -21.92
C ALA A 122 25.52 18.91 -22.29
N ASN A 123 25.14 20.16 -22.06
CA ASN A 123 23.81 20.69 -22.33
C ASN A 123 23.89 22.08 -22.96
N VAL A 124 23.01 22.36 -23.92
CA VAL A 124 22.92 23.61 -24.68
C VAL A 124 21.50 24.14 -24.59
N ALA A 125 21.34 25.40 -24.21
CA ALA A 125 20.04 26.06 -24.19
C ALA A 125 19.95 27.17 -25.24
N PHE A 126 18.76 27.33 -25.84
CA PHE A 126 18.46 28.28 -26.91
C PHE A 126 17.24 29.13 -26.54
N ASN A 127 17.23 30.41 -26.92
CA ASN A 127 16.02 31.25 -26.84
C ASN A 127 15.10 31.06 -28.07
N HIS A 128 13.98 31.79 -28.10
CA HIS A 128 13.04 31.80 -29.23
C HIS A 128 13.67 32.24 -30.57
N ASP A 129 14.65 33.14 -30.54
CA ASP A 129 15.42 33.57 -31.72
C ASP A 129 16.45 32.50 -32.17
N ASN A 130 16.40 31.30 -31.58
CA ASN A 130 17.27 30.16 -31.84
C ASN A 130 18.77 30.43 -31.56
N LYS A 131 19.08 31.40 -30.68
CA LYS A 131 20.43 31.75 -30.23
C LYS A 131 20.78 30.99 -28.96
N VAL A 132 22.04 30.56 -28.82
CA VAL A 132 22.52 29.86 -27.61
C VAL A 132 22.69 30.85 -26.46
N VAL A 133 22.15 30.52 -25.30
CA VAL A 133 21.96 31.42 -24.15
C VAL A 133 22.59 30.89 -22.86
N ALA A 134 22.72 29.58 -22.74
CA ALA A 134 23.56 28.94 -21.74
C ALA A 134 24.19 27.65 -22.30
N PHE A 135 25.35 27.29 -21.78
CA PHE A 135 26.08 26.08 -22.15
C PHE A 135 26.78 25.47 -20.93
N GLY A 136 26.60 24.17 -20.72
CA GLY A 136 27.27 23.41 -19.67
C GLY A 136 27.99 22.18 -20.21
N SER A 137 29.16 21.82 -19.67
CA SER A 137 29.90 20.64 -20.13
C SER A 137 30.87 20.04 -19.11
N SER A 138 30.87 18.71 -19.00
CA SER A 138 31.87 17.86 -18.32
C SER A 138 32.64 16.96 -19.31
N PHE A 139 32.73 17.34 -20.59
CA PHE A 139 33.48 16.60 -21.61
C PHE A 139 34.98 16.55 -21.30
N VAL A 140 35.56 15.35 -21.28
CA VAL A 140 36.99 15.14 -21.01
C VAL A 140 37.84 15.20 -22.27
N LYS A 141 39.10 15.59 -22.13
CA LYS A 141 40.14 15.50 -23.18
C LYS A 141 41.14 14.40 -22.75
N PRO A 142 40.85 13.11 -23.02
CA PRO A 142 41.57 12.00 -22.41
C PRO A 142 43.00 11.83 -22.96
N LYS A 143 43.92 11.45 -22.09
CA LYS A 143 45.34 11.17 -22.41
C LYS A 143 45.50 9.87 -23.19
N SER A 144 44.66 8.88 -22.88
CA SER A 144 44.54 7.61 -23.59
C SER A 144 43.15 7.02 -23.39
N ILE A 145 42.75 6.18 -24.34
CA ILE A 145 41.43 5.53 -24.39
C ILE A 145 41.68 4.03 -24.50
N ALA A 146 41.05 3.22 -23.64
CA ALA A 146 41.12 1.77 -23.71
C ALA A 146 40.54 1.21 -25.02
N SER A 147 40.94 -0.01 -25.38
CA SER A 147 40.38 -0.73 -26.53
C SER A 147 38.86 -0.77 -26.47
N SER A 148 38.17 -0.51 -27.58
CA SER A 148 36.70 -0.61 -27.67
C SER A 148 36.19 -2.05 -27.74
N THR A 149 37.09 -3.04 -27.81
CA THR A 149 36.77 -4.47 -27.83
C THR A 149 37.10 -5.08 -26.46
N PRO A 150 36.11 -5.52 -25.66
CA PRO A 150 36.33 -6.23 -24.40
C PRO A 150 37.25 -7.46 -24.55
N SER A 151 38.02 -7.76 -23.50
CA SER A 151 38.83 -8.98 -23.42
C SER A 151 38.43 -9.93 -22.29
N ILE A 152 37.44 -9.56 -21.46
CA ILE A 152 36.69 -10.47 -20.59
C ILE A 152 35.23 -10.56 -21.07
N SER A 153 34.55 -11.67 -20.80
CA SER A 153 33.12 -11.78 -21.12
C SER A 153 32.28 -10.94 -20.15
N VAL A 154 31.04 -10.63 -20.55
CA VAL A 154 30.09 -9.97 -19.63
C VAL A 154 29.74 -10.89 -18.46
N GLN A 155 29.75 -12.22 -18.66
CA GLN A 155 29.52 -13.19 -17.59
C GLN A 155 30.62 -13.15 -16.51
N ASP A 156 31.90 -13.03 -16.92
CA ASP A 156 33.02 -12.88 -15.97
C ASP A 156 32.91 -11.57 -15.17
N ALA A 157 32.49 -10.50 -15.86
CA ALA A 157 32.25 -9.20 -15.25
C ALA A 157 31.09 -9.22 -14.26
N THR A 158 29.95 -9.82 -14.64
CA THR A 158 28.79 -10.03 -13.76
C THR A 158 29.17 -10.85 -12.52
N SER A 159 29.88 -11.96 -12.70
CA SER A 159 30.34 -12.81 -11.58
C SER A 159 31.24 -12.05 -10.61
N THR A 160 32.00 -11.07 -11.12
CA THR A 160 32.85 -10.20 -10.29
C THR A 160 32.02 -9.14 -9.55
N ALA A 161 31.05 -8.51 -10.21
CA ALA A 161 30.16 -7.53 -9.60
C ALA A 161 29.26 -8.16 -8.51
N GLU A 162 28.67 -9.33 -8.78
CA GLU A 162 27.89 -10.12 -7.82
C GLU A 162 28.73 -10.50 -6.58
N ALA A 163 29.97 -10.97 -6.79
CA ALA A 163 30.87 -11.36 -5.70
C ALA A 163 31.41 -10.18 -4.87
N ALA A 164 31.56 -8.99 -5.48
CA ALA A 164 32.06 -7.78 -4.82
C ALA A 164 30.96 -7.01 -4.06
N LEU A 165 29.74 -6.99 -4.60
CA LEU A 165 28.60 -6.25 -4.03
C LEU A 165 27.68 -7.12 -3.18
N ASP A 166 27.94 -8.43 -3.12
CA ASP A 166 27.20 -9.41 -2.31
C ASP A 166 25.71 -9.49 -2.69
N GLY A 167 25.43 -9.53 -4.01
CA GLY A 167 24.09 -9.57 -4.61
C GLY A 167 24.05 -10.27 -5.97
N THR A 168 22.90 -10.24 -6.65
CA THR A 168 22.63 -10.95 -7.92
C THR A 168 22.26 -10.00 -9.05
N TYR A 169 22.64 -10.31 -10.28
CA TYR A 169 22.29 -9.52 -11.46
C TYR A 169 20.78 -9.55 -11.76
N ASN A 170 20.15 -8.37 -11.81
CA ASN A 170 18.69 -8.23 -11.88
C ASN A 170 18.09 -8.38 -13.29
N SER A 171 18.85 -8.91 -14.26
CA SER A 171 18.48 -9.04 -15.67
C SER A 171 18.28 -7.75 -16.48
N HIS A 172 18.50 -6.55 -15.91
CA HIS A 172 18.50 -5.30 -16.67
C HIS A 172 19.57 -5.33 -17.77
N PRO A 173 19.26 -4.94 -19.04
CA PRO A 173 20.22 -4.96 -20.14
C PRO A 173 21.59 -4.37 -19.78
N THR A 174 22.63 -5.18 -20.00
CA THR A 174 24.02 -4.74 -19.83
C THR A 174 24.48 -3.89 -21.01
N SER A 175 25.46 -3.02 -20.78
CA SER A 175 26.01 -2.14 -21.80
C SER A 175 27.52 -1.99 -21.69
N ILE A 176 28.16 -1.61 -22.80
CA ILE A 176 29.57 -1.21 -22.81
C ILE A 176 29.62 0.32 -22.72
N GLN A 177 30.33 0.85 -21.73
CA GLN A 177 30.51 2.28 -21.53
C GLN A 177 31.97 2.60 -21.18
N TYR A 178 32.46 3.79 -21.55
CA TYR A 178 33.73 4.29 -21.06
C TYR A 178 33.54 5.00 -19.70
N ILE A 179 34.43 4.75 -18.74
CA ILE A 179 34.54 5.53 -17.49
C ILE A 179 35.81 6.37 -17.56
N ALA A 180 35.68 7.69 -17.37
CA ALA A 180 36.83 8.56 -17.17
C ALA A 180 37.39 8.39 -15.75
N LYS A 181 38.73 8.33 -15.61
CA LYS A 181 39.47 8.24 -14.33
C LYS A 181 40.22 9.54 -14.02
N GLU A 182 40.56 9.76 -12.73
CA GLU A 182 41.29 10.95 -12.24
C GLU A 182 42.64 11.16 -12.94
N ASP A 183 43.29 10.07 -13.37
CA ASP A 183 44.56 10.10 -14.10
C ASP A 183 44.41 10.66 -15.54
N GLY A 184 43.18 10.89 -16.02
CA GLY A 184 42.87 11.39 -17.36
C GLY A 184 42.77 10.30 -18.43
N THR A 185 42.62 9.03 -18.06
CA THR A 185 42.36 7.92 -18.98
C THR A 185 40.86 7.63 -19.11
N LEU A 186 40.46 6.99 -20.22
CA LEU A 186 39.18 6.28 -20.31
C LEU A 186 39.42 4.77 -20.23
N VAL A 187 38.77 4.09 -19.28
CA VAL A 187 38.70 2.62 -19.26
C VAL A 187 37.39 2.14 -19.88
N LEU A 188 37.44 1.04 -20.62
CA LEU A 188 36.25 0.37 -21.12
C LEU A 188 35.64 -0.44 -19.97
N THR A 189 34.32 -0.37 -19.78
CA THR A 189 33.61 -1.10 -18.74
C THR A 189 32.41 -1.85 -19.30
N HIS A 190 32.15 -3.04 -18.75
CA HIS A 190 30.81 -3.61 -18.73
C HIS A 190 30.04 -2.90 -17.61
N ALA A 191 28.85 -2.37 -17.93
CA ALA A 191 27.92 -1.78 -16.96
C ALA A 191 26.70 -2.71 -16.81
N MET A 192 26.34 -3.02 -15.56
CA MET A 192 25.27 -3.96 -15.19
C MET A 192 24.64 -3.60 -13.84
N GLN A 193 23.42 -4.04 -13.57
CA GLN A 193 22.76 -3.80 -12.28
C GLN A 193 22.78 -5.05 -11.39
N ILE A 194 23.23 -4.88 -10.14
CA ILE A 194 23.34 -5.95 -9.13
C ILE A 194 22.44 -5.61 -7.94
N GLN A 195 21.56 -6.52 -7.56
CA GLN A 195 20.51 -6.33 -6.55
C GLN A 195 20.52 -7.48 -5.53
N ASN A 196 20.33 -7.15 -4.26
CA ASN A 196 20.12 -8.10 -3.17
C ASN A 196 18.88 -7.68 -2.39
N GLU A 197 17.72 -8.18 -2.80
CA GLU A 197 16.44 -8.01 -2.09
C GLU A 197 16.55 -8.54 -0.65
N ALA A 198 17.25 -9.65 -0.43
CA ALA A 198 17.46 -10.28 0.89
C ALA A 198 18.43 -9.52 1.82
N LYS A 199 18.99 -8.40 1.37
CA LYS A 199 19.67 -7.40 2.22
C LYS A 199 19.13 -6.00 2.06
N GLY A 200 18.30 -5.78 1.05
CA GLY A 200 18.04 -4.47 0.50
C GLY A 200 19.36 -3.81 0.08
N THR A 201 19.90 -4.12 -1.08
CA THR A 201 20.92 -3.26 -1.73
C THR A 201 20.75 -3.38 -3.22
N TRP A 202 20.92 -2.31 -3.99
CA TRP A 202 20.84 -2.37 -5.46
C TRP A 202 21.83 -1.35 -6.01
N TYR A 203 22.59 -1.76 -7.02
CA TYR A 203 23.71 -1.00 -7.56
C TYR A 203 23.76 -1.04 -9.08
N GLU A 204 24.19 0.04 -9.75
CA GLU A 204 24.78 -0.06 -11.09
C GLU A 204 26.30 -0.20 -10.94
N ALA A 205 26.86 -1.31 -11.42
CA ALA A 205 28.26 -1.68 -11.27
C ALA A 205 29.00 -1.57 -12.60
N PHE A 206 30.18 -0.94 -12.58
CA PHE A 206 31.05 -0.78 -13.76
C PHE A 206 32.33 -1.57 -13.58
N VAL A 207 32.43 -2.70 -14.28
CA VAL A 207 33.58 -3.61 -14.22
C VAL A 207 34.45 -3.41 -15.46
N ASP A 208 35.73 -3.15 -15.26
CA ASP A 208 36.72 -2.91 -16.32
C ASP A 208 36.80 -4.12 -17.26
N ALA A 209 36.49 -3.87 -18.54
CA ALA A 209 36.31 -4.88 -19.57
C ALA A 209 37.62 -5.53 -20.07
N HIS A 210 38.74 -5.24 -19.41
CA HIS A 210 40.04 -5.85 -19.65
C HIS A 210 40.65 -6.54 -18.44
N SER A 211 40.52 -5.94 -17.25
CA SER A 211 41.11 -6.44 -16.00
C SER A 211 40.13 -7.21 -15.12
N GLY A 212 38.82 -6.99 -15.26
CA GLY A 212 37.80 -7.52 -14.36
C GLY A 212 37.67 -6.77 -13.03
N GLU A 213 38.34 -5.63 -12.85
CA GLU A 213 38.24 -4.84 -11.63
C GLU A 213 36.92 -4.04 -11.58
N LEU A 214 36.24 -4.01 -10.44
CA LEU A 214 35.13 -3.08 -10.20
C LEU A 214 35.69 -1.65 -10.02
N VAL A 215 35.45 -0.76 -10.98
CA VAL A 215 36.10 0.56 -11.06
C VAL A 215 35.17 1.76 -10.81
N HIS A 216 33.85 1.54 -10.78
CA HIS A 216 32.84 2.58 -10.44
C HIS A 216 31.51 1.93 -10.00
N LEU A 217 30.66 2.62 -9.22
CA LEU A 217 29.31 2.15 -8.84
C LEU A 217 28.29 3.28 -8.49
N THR A 218 27.01 2.90 -8.33
CA THR A 218 25.80 3.66 -7.88
C THR A 218 24.96 2.75 -6.91
N ASP A 219 24.09 3.18 -5.95
CA ASP A 219 23.69 2.39 -4.70
C ASP A 219 22.31 2.73 -3.97
N PHE A 220 21.63 1.83 -3.15
CA PHE A 220 20.17 1.88 -2.75
C PHE A 220 19.33 1.31 -1.45
N VAL A 221 19.52 0.30 -0.50
CA VAL A 221 18.34 -0.23 0.42
C VAL A 221 18.54 -0.91 1.91
N ALA A 222 17.55 -1.63 2.62
CA ALA A 222 17.65 -2.57 3.87
C ALA A 222 16.39 -3.45 4.47
N LYS A 223 16.17 -3.91 5.80
CA LYS A 223 15.55 -5.24 6.41
C LYS A 223 14.51 -5.35 7.69
N ALA A 224 14.17 -6.51 8.44
CA ALA A 224 13.11 -6.73 9.60
C ALA A 224 13.11 -7.87 10.83
N SER A 225 12.12 -8.04 11.83
CA SER A 225 11.94 -9.13 12.97
C SER A 225 10.69 -9.09 14.06
N TYR A 226 10.51 -9.93 15.18
CA TYR A 226 9.33 -9.99 16.23
C TYR A 226 9.48 -10.61 17.74
N LEU A 227 8.49 -10.50 18.73
CA LEU A 227 8.40 -11.15 20.16
C LEU A 227 6.97 -11.40 20.81
N VAL A 228 6.69 -12.57 21.45
CA VAL A 228 5.33 -12.97 22.03
C VAL A 228 5.32 -14.11 23.11
N LEU A 229 4.16 -14.51 23.70
CA LEU A 229 3.96 -15.82 24.38
C LEU A 229 3.56 -16.91 23.37
N PRO A 230 4.34 -17.99 23.19
CA PRO A 230 3.97 -19.10 22.29
C PRO A 230 2.62 -19.76 22.61
N ILE A 231 1.86 -20.16 21.58
CA ILE A 231 0.47 -20.67 21.69
C ILE A 231 0.31 -21.97 22.50
N GLN A 232 1.41 -22.62 22.89
CA GLN A 232 1.43 -23.80 23.77
C GLN A 232 1.57 -23.44 25.26
N LYS A 233 1.55 -22.14 25.59
CA LYS A 233 1.58 -21.59 26.94
C LYS A 233 0.25 -20.90 27.21
N GLN A 234 -0.25 -21.05 28.44
CA GLN A 234 -1.56 -20.52 28.84
C GLN A 234 -1.49 -19.12 29.43
N ILE A 235 -0.51 -18.89 30.33
CA ILE A 235 -0.46 -17.68 31.15
C ILE A 235 0.93 -17.05 31.16
N LEU A 236 1.00 -15.73 31.31
CA LEU A 236 2.24 -14.95 31.16
C LEU A 236 3.41 -15.37 32.06
N THR A 237 3.16 -16.05 33.19
CA THR A 237 4.22 -16.57 34.07
C THR A 237 5.00 -17.75 33.47
N GLN A 238 4.59 -18.25 32.29
CA GLN A 238 5.28 -19.27 31.51
C GLN A 238 6.29 -18.67 30.50
N GLY A 239 6.32 -17.34 30.35
CA GLY A 239 7.40 -16.55 29.72
C GLY A 239 7.28 -16.30 28.21
N PHE A 240 7.65 -15.08 27.79
CA PHE A 240 7.70 -14.65 26.39
C PHE A 240 8.97 -15.12 25.66
N GLU A 241 8.91 -15.22 24.33
CA GLU A 241 9.99 -15.66 23.43
C GLU A 241 10.02 -14.81 22.14
N THR A 242 11.22 -14.38 21.72
CA THR A 242 11.47 -13.66 20.46
C THR A 242 11.39 -14.63 19.29
N LEU A 243 10.50 -14.36 18.32
CA LEU A 243 10.28 -15.19 17.14
C LEU A 243 10.49 -14.33 15.89
N THR A 244 11.20 -14.86 14.89
CA THR A 244 11.32 -14.19 13.58
C THR A 244 10.56 -15.02 12.56
N ASP A 245 9.66 -14.36 11.83
CA ASP A 245 8.77 -14.92 10.79
C ASP A 245 8.01 -16.19 11.22
N PRO A 246 7.22 -16.13 12.33
CA PRO A 246 6.53 -17.29 12.91
C PRO A 246 5.32 -17.82 12.11
N PHE A 247 5.07 -17.33 10.89
CA PHE A 247 3.87 -17.61 10.12
C PHE A 247 3.99 -18.87 9.23
N ASP A 248 2.86 -19.48 8.91
CA ASP A 248 2.82 -20.61 7.97
C ASP A 248 2.63 -20.14 6.53
N SER A 249 3.69 -20.21 5.72
CA SER A 249 3.70 -19.82 4.29
C SER A 249 2.84 -20.70 3.35
N PHE A 250 1.90 -21.48 3.88
CA PHE A 250 0.86 -22.17 3.12
C PHE A 250 -0.54 -21.63 3.46
N SER A 251 -0.86 -21.49 4.75
CA SER A 251 -2.11 -20.87 5.22
C SER A 251 -2.09 -19.34 5.08
N SER A 252 -0.96 -18.72 5.43
CA SER A 252 -0.65 -17.31 5.24
C SER A 252 0.51 -17.18 4.24
N PRO A 253 0.28 -17.43 2.93
CA PRO A 253 1.33 -17.63 1.93
C PRO A 253 2.28 -16.44 1.75
N LEU A 254 1.86 -15.28 2.23
CA LEU A 254 2.56 -14.01 2.09
C LEU A 254 3.18 -13.52 3.42
N GLY A 255 2.88 -14.20 4.53
CA GLY A 255 3.18 -13.76 5.89
C GLY A 255 2.02 -13.07 6.57
N TRP A 256 2.01 -13.04 7.91
CA TRP A 256 0.87 -12.49 8.66
C TRP A 256 0.64 -11.01 8.39
N HIS A 257 1.67 -10.26 7.99
CA HIS A 257 1.54 -8.86 7.59
C HIS A 257 1.26 -8.69 6.08
N SER A 258 0.91 -9.77 5.36
CA SER A 258 0.64 -9.78 3.90
C SER A 258 -0.66 -10.54 3.46
N ASP A 259 -1.56 -9.89 2.70
CA ASP A 259 -2.78 -10.35 1.99
C ASP A 259 -2.76 -10.08 0.45
N GLY A 260 -1.65 -9.64 -0.11
CA GLY A 260 -1.52 -9.23 -1.52
C GLY A 260 -1.83 -7.76 -1.81
N THR A 261 -2.61 -7.06 -0.98
CA THR A 261 -3.01 -5.65 -1.08
C THR A 261 -1.99 -4.65 -0.50
N THR A 262 -1.95 -4.39 0.82
CA THR A 262 -1.45 -3.12 1.41
C THR A 262 -0.44 -3.24 2.59
N ASN A 263 0.86 -3.42 2.38
CA ASN A 263 1.79 -4.06 3.39
C ASN A 263 1.81 -3.61 4.86
N TYR A 264 1.81 -4.54 5.83
CA TYR A 264 1.53 -4.21 7.24
C TYR A 264 2.77 -4.14 8.16
N SER A 265 2.74 -3.26 9.18
CA SER A 265 3.78 -3.06 10.22
C SER A 265 3.21 -2.77 11.60
N THR A 266 1.92 -3.05 11.80
CA THR A 266 1.38 -3.30 13.12
C THR A 266 0.87 -4.73 13.23
N THR A 267 0.35 -5.05 14.40
CA THR A 267 -0.56 -6.15 14.72
C THR A 267 -1.83 -6.19 13.85
N THR A 268 -1.71 -6.22 12.54
CA THR A 268 -2.79 -6.38 11.56
C THR A 268 -2.25 -7.10 10.32
N GLY A 269 -3.12 -7.86 9.66
CA GLY A 269 -2.77 -8.95 8.79
C GLY A 269 -3.85 -9.38 7.82
N ASN A 270 -3.63 -10.48 7.07
CA ASN A 270 -4.67 -10.99 6.15
C ASN A 270 -5.84 -11.55 6.95
N ASN A 271 -5.51 -12.18 8.08
CA ASN A 271 -6.41 -13.01 8.84
C ASN A 271 -6.93 -12.30 10.10
N VAL A 272 -6.26 -11.23 10.55
CA VAL A 272 -6.46 -10.59 11.86
C VAL A 272 -6.20 -9.07 11.81
N ILE A 273 -6.95 -8.27 12.57
CA ILE A 273 -6.71 -6.84 12.86
C ILE A 273 -6.74 -6.65 14.40
N ALA A 274 -5.60 -6.65 15.10
CA ALA A 274 -5.56 -6.62 16.56
C ALA A 274 -5.17 -5.24 17.12
N TYR A 275 -6.15 -4.56 17.71
CA TYR A 275 -6.12 -3.20 18.25
C TYR A 275 -6.54 -3.17 19.73
N LYS A 276 -6.54 -1.99 20.35
CA LYS A 276 -7.11 -1.75 21.69
C LYS A 276 -8.45 -1.01 21.59
N ASP A 277 -9.40 -1.44 22.40
CA ASP A 277 -10.70 -0.78 22.57
C ASP A 277 -11.51 -0.67 21.27
N THR A 278 -12.58 0.14 21.23
CA THR A 278 -13.53 0.21 20.10
C THR A 278 -12.97 0.68 18.74
N THR A 279 -11.68 0.99 18.62
CA THR A 279 -11.13 1.70 17.45
C THR A 279 -10.00 0.93 16.77
N PRO A 280 -10.16 0.47 15.51
CA PRO A 280 -9.11 -0.20 14.75
C PRO A 280 -7.80 0.59 14.63
N SER A 281 -7.80 1.91 14.80
CA SER A 281 -6.59 2.75 14.77
C SER A 281 -5.71 2.65 16.02
N ALA A 282 -6.00 1.79 17.00
CA ALA A 282 -5.17 1.65 18.21
C ALA A 282 -4.34 0.35 18.17
N LEU A 283 -3.36 0.24 17.30
CA LEU A 283 -2.59 -0.99 17.03
C LEU A 283 -1.20 -0.97 17.70
N THR A 284 -0.52 -2.11 17.80
CA THR A 284 0.91 -2.11 18.18
C THR A 284 1.76 -2.01 16.93
N GLY A 285 2.42 -0.88 16.73
CA GLY A 285 3.50 -0.76 15.74
C GLY A 285 4.66 -1.72 16.01
N ALA A 286 5.49 -1.96 14.99
CA ALA A 286 6.85 -2.44 15.20
C ALA A 286 7.67 -1.51 16.12
N SER A 287 8.83 -1.93 16.63
CA SER A 287 9.75 -1.10 17.42
C SER A 287 11.02 -0.70 16.66
N SER A 288 11.05 -0.97 15.35
CA SER A 288 12.01 -0.41 14.39
C SER A 288 11.46 -0.57 12.97
N PRO A 289 11.95 0.16 11.94
CA PRO A 289 11.52 0.00 10.53
C PRO A 289 11.59 -1.45 10.10
N ILE A 290 12.59 -2.12 10.67
CA ILE A 290 12.83 -3.53 10.66
C ILE A 290 11.75 -4.37 11.44
N LEU A 291 10.44 -4.12 11.24
CA LEU A 291 9.21 -4.76 11.78
C LEU A 291 9.17 -5.24 13.25
N ASN A 292 10.20 -4.96 14.07
CA ASN A 292 10.46 -5.56 15.38
C ASN A 292 9.31 -5.47 16.39
N PHE A 293 8.42 -6.45 16.50
CA PHE A 293 7.38 -6.43 17.54
C PHE A 293 7.92 -6.81 18.95
N ILE A 294 8.98 -6.13 19.42
CA ILE A 294 9.74 -6.45 20.65
C ILE A 294 9.20 -5.69 21.87
N TYR A 295 8.07 -6.14 22.44
CA TYR A 295 7.41 -5.49 23.57
C TYR A 295 7.51 -6.28 24.88
N HIS A 296 8.19 -5.69 25.87
CA HIS A 296 8.48 -6.31 27.17
C HIS A 296 7.50 -5.88 28.27
N GLN A 297 6.48 -6.69 28.50
CA GLN A 297 5.45 -6.48 29.52
C GLN A 297 5.99 -6.54 30.97
N ASP A 298 5.44 -5.70 31.85
CA ASP A 298 5.69 -5.66 33.29
C ASP A 298 4.39 -5.99 34.06
N PRO A 299 4.30 -7.16 34.73
CA PRO A 299 3.10 -7.57 35.49
C PRO A 299 2.92 -6.85 36.83
N THR A 300 3.84 -5.95 37.22
CA THR A 300 3.77 -5.22 38.50
C THR A 300 3.06 -3.87 38.41
N ILE A 301 2.78 -3.42 37.18
CA ILE A 301 2.05 -2.18 36.87
C ILE A 301 0.71 -2.50 36.16
N GLN A 302 -0.16 -1.50 36.00
CA GLN A 302 -1.48 -1.72 35.40
C GLN A 302 -1.39 -2.17 33.93
N PRO A 303 -2.28 -3.05 33.43
CA PRO A 303 -2.33 -3.44 32.03
C PRO A 303 -2.50 -2.28 31.05
N THR A 304 -3.15 -1.20 31.49
CA THR A 304 -3.40 0.02 30.71
C THR A 304 -2.16 0.90 30.50
N VAL A 305 -1.00 0.53 31.06
CA VAL A 305 0.27 1.18 30.74
C VAL A 305 0.75 0.69 29.37
N GLN A 306 1.22 1.61 28.52
CA GLN A 306 1.44 1.35 27.09
C GLN A 306 2.22 0.07 26.79
N VAL A 307 3.34 -0.20 27.46
CA VAL A 307 4.16 -1.41 27.21
C VAL A 307 3.40 -2.73 27.46
N ASN A 308 2.42 -2.73 28.36
CA ASN A 308 1.53 -3.88 28.62
C ASN A 308 0.44 -3.98 27.56
N VAL A 309 -0.13 -2.85 27.13
CA VAL A 309 -1.03 -2.76 25.97
C VAL A 309 -0.35 -3.29 24.71
N ASP A 310 0.91 -2.93 24.50
CA ASP A 310 1.67 -3.29 23.31
C ASP A 310 1.88 -4.81 23.24
N ALA A 311 2.39 -5.39 24.32
CA ALA A 311 2.56 -6.83 24.46
C ALA A 311 1.22 -7.59 24.37
N ALA A 312 0.14 -7.07 24.95
CA ALA A 312 -1.20 -7.69 24.88
C ALA A 312 -1.74 -7.73 23.45
N ARG A 313 -1.64 -6.62 22.70
CA ARG A 313 -2.00 -6.55 21.26
C ARG A 313 -1.13 -7.48 20.42
N THR A 314 0.20 -7.49 20.63
CA THR A 314 1.12 -8.37 19.87
C THR A 314 0.85 -9.85 20.16
N ASN A 315 0.58 -10.19 21.42
CA ASN A 315 0.21 -11.54 21.82
C ASN A 315 -1.12 -11.99 21.18
N ALA A 316 -2.17 -11.17 21.30
CA ALA A 316 -3.47 -11.47 20.70
C ALA A 316 -3.40 -11.59 19.16
N PHE A 317 -2.57 -10.77 18.51
CA PHE A 317 -2.33 -10.86 17.06
C PHE A 317 -1.64 -12.17 16.66
N TYR A 318 -0.56 -12.54 17.36
CA TYR A 318 0.14 -13.80 17.13
C TYR A 318 -0.76 -15.01 17.35
N LEU A 319 -1.55 -15.01 18.43
CA LEU A 319 -2.49 -16.09 18.73
C LEU A 319 -3.57 -16.22 17.66
N ALA A 320 -4.21 -15.11 17.29
CA ALA A 320 -5.29 -15.14 16.31
C ALA A 320 -4.82 -15.56 14.91
N ASN A 321 -3.60 -15.18 14.49
CA ASN A 321 -3.02 -15.68 13.23
C ASN A 321 -2.53 -17.13 13.35
N SER A 322 -2.00 -17.53 14.51
CA SER A 322 -1.63 -18.94 14.77
C SER A 322 -2.87 -19.85 14.73
N VAL A 323 -3.99 -19.40 15.29
CA VAL A 323 -5.28 -20.10 15.18
C VAL A 323 -5.74 -20.16 13.73
N HIS A 324 -5.70 -19.05 12.97
CA HIS A 324 -5.99 -19.07 11.54
C HIS A 324 -5.14 -20.14 10.81
N ASP A 325 -3.82 -20.08 10.97
CA ASP A 325 -2.91 -20.95 10.22
C ASP A 325 -3.08 -22.43 10.56
N ILE A 326 -3.37 -22.74 11.83
CA ILE A 326 -3.75 -24.08 12.29
C ILE A 326 -5.09 -24.50 11.65
N MET A 327 -6.16 -23.73 11.81
CA MET A 327 -7.50 -24.16 11.37
C MET A 327 -7.61 -24.24 9.84
N TYR A 328 -6.87 -23.39 9.10
CA TYR A 328 -6.73 -23.49 7.65
C TYR A 328 -6.11 -24.82 7.23
N ARG A 329 -5.04 -25.29 7.91
CA ARG A 329 -4.44 -26.63 7.67
C ARG A 329 -5.43 -27.78 7.90
N TYR A 330 -6.41 -27.59 8.79
CA TYR A 330 -7.47 -28.57 9.08
C TYR A 330 -8.78 -28.35 8.29
N GLY A 331 -8.81 -27.43 7.32
CA GLY A 331 -9.89 -27.29 6.35
C GLY A 331 -10.74 -26.01 6.47
N PHE A 332 -10.54 -25.18 7.50
CA PHE A 332 -11.17 -23.85 7.59
C PHE A 332 -10.45 -22.85 6.66
N THR A 333 -10.70 -23.07 5.37
CA THR A 333 -10.14 -22.37 4.20
C THR A 333 -11.14 -21.37 3.62
N GLU A 334 -10.75 -20.66 2.58
CA GLU A 334 -11.58 -19.65 1.92
C GLU A 334 -12.90 -20.23 1.40
N ALA A 335 -12.83 -21.39 0.75
CA ALA A 335 -14.01 -22.12 0.30
C ALA A 335 -14.88 -22.68 1.43
N ALA A 336 -14.40 -22.63 2.69
CA ALA A 336 -15.10 -22.99 3.91
C ALA A 336 -15.38 -21.78 4.83
N PHE A 337 -15.39 -20.56 4.26
CA PHE A 337 -15.84 -19.31 4.90
C PHE A 337 -14.94 -18.84 6.05
N ASN A 338 -13.61 -19.01 5.89
CA ASN A 338 -12.62 -18.49 6.83
C ASN A 338 -12.56 -16.95 6.84
N PHE A 339 -11.62 -16.40 7.62
CA PHE A 339 -11.48 -14.97 7.85
C PHE A 339 -10.24 -14.44 7.14
N GLN A 340 -10.38 -13.98 5.91
CA GLN A 340 -9.26 -13.45 5.12
C GLN A 340 -9.66 -12.18 4.36
N THR A 341 -8.74 -11.21 4.35
CA THR A 341 -8.89 -9.95 3.62
C THR A 341 -8.83 -10.18 2.12
N ASN A 342 -8.00 -11.13 1.69
CA ASN A 342 -7.92 -11.66 0.34
C ASN A 342 -8.00 -13.20 0.36
N ASN A 343 -8.87 -13.75 -0.48
CA ASN A 343 -9.12 -15.19 -0.59
C ASN A 343 -8.36 -15.85 -1.76
N PHE A 344 -7.46 -15.12 -2.42
CA PHE A 344 -6.57 -15.59 -3.50
C PHE A 344 -7.29 -16.34 -4.64
N GLY A 345 -8.57 -16.01 -4.89
CA GLY A 345 -9.44 -16.69 -5.84
C GLY A 345 -9.84 -18.13 -5.48
N LYS A 346 -9.52 -18.64 -4.29
CA LYS A 346 -9.74 -20.05 -3.90
C LYS A 346 -11.19 -20.38 -3.52
N GLY A 347 -11.97 -19.41 -3.04
CA GLY A 347 -13.37 -19.58 -2.67
C GLY A 347 -13.89 -18.54 -1.67
N GLY A 348 -15.11 -18.74 -1.16
CA GLY A 348 -15.75 -17.87 -0.16
C GLY A 348 -15.96 -16.44 -0.63
N LYS A 349 -16.02 -15.51 0.31
CA LYS A 349 -15.96 -14.06 0.05
C LYS A 349 -14.90 -13.44 0.96
N ALA A 350 -14.00 -12.67 0.34
CA ALA A 350 -12.92 -12.01 1.04
C ALA A 350 -13.37 -10.73 1.77
N ASN A 351 -12.39 -9.97 2.29
CA ASN A 351 -12.55 -8.75 3.08
C ASN A 351 -13.14 -8.98 4.49
N ASP A 352 -12.82 -10.12 5.12
CA ASP A 352 -13.33 -10.49 6.45
C ASP A 352 -12.31 -10.93 7.54
N PRO A 353 -11.14 -10.27 7.68
CA PRO A 353 -10.18 -10.55 8.76
C PRO A 353 -10.78 -10.38 10.16
N VAL A 354 -10.27 -11.17 11.11
CA VAL A 354 -10.69 -11.13 12.52
C VAL A 354 -10.24 -9.85 13.21
N GLN A 355 -11.17 -8.93 13.48
CA GLN A 355 -10.87 -7.80 14.35
C GLN A 355 -10.73 -8.28 15.81
N VAL A 356 -9.71 -7.81 16.52
CA VAL A 356 -9.43 -8.17 17.92
C VAL A 356 -9.17 -6.91 18.73
N SER A 357 -10.19 -6.46 19.47
CA SER A 357 -10.14 -5.32 20.39
C SER A 357 -9.68 -5.79 21.78
N VAL A 358 -8.39 -5.70 22.10
CA VAL A 358 -7.89 -5.93 23.47
C VAL A 358 -8.28 -4.79 24.42
N GLN A 359 -8.34 -5.06 25.72
CA GLN A 359 -8.69 -4.08 26.76
C GLN A 359 -9.92 -3.20 26.44
N SER A 360 -10.99 -3.81 25.94
CA SER A 360 -12.16 -3.07 25.45
C SER A 360 -12.95 -2.41 26.57
N SER A 361 -13.29 -1.13 26.41
CA SER A 361 -14.13 -0.37 27.36
C SER A 361 -15.60 -0.82 27.37
N ALA A 362 -15.98 -1.72 26.45
CA ALA A 362 -17.31 -2.30 26.37
C ALA A 362 -17.66 -3.25 27.53
N GLY A 363 -16.67 -3.69 28.34
CA GLY A 363 -16.89 -4.59 29.47
C GLY A 363 -15.68 -4.71 30.40
N LEU A 364 -15.85 -5.53 31.44
CA LEU A 364 -14.81 -6.03 32.35
C LEU A 364 -15.11 -7.50 32.64
N ASP A 365 -14.12 -8.23 33.13
CA ASP A 365 -14.23 -9.60 33.68
C ASP A 365 -14.86 -10.63 32.72
N ASN A 366 -14.66 -10.45 31.41
CA ASN A 366 -15.20 -11.31 30.36
C ASN A 366 -14.43 -11.13 29.02
N ALA A 367 -14.92 -11.76 27.95
CA ALA A 367 -14.63 -11.45 26.55
C ALA A 367 -15.89 -11.70 25.69
N ASP A 368 -15.86 -11.37 24.39
CA ASP A 368 -16.85 -11.86 23.41
C ASP A 368 -16.35 -11.82 21.96
N PHE A 369 -17.00 -12.58 21.08
CA PHE A 369 -16.77 -12.60 19.63
C PHE A 369 -18.07 -12.45 18.84
N ALA A 370 -18.13 -11.46 17.96
CA ALA A 370 -19.25 -11.21 17.05
C ALA A 370 -18.92 -11.71 15.63
N THR A 371 -19.58 -12.80 15.21
CA THR A 371 -19.41 -13.38 13.87
C THR A 371 -20.55 -12.99 12.92
N PRO A 372 -20.33 -12.14 11.92
CA PRO A 372 -21.26 -11.93 10.80
C PRO A 372 -21.01 -12.93 9.65
N PRO A 373 -21.89 -12.97 8.63
CA PRO A 373 -21.73 -13.84 7.46
C PRO A 373 -20.40 -13.67 6.71
N ASP A 374 -20.07 -14.66 5.89
CA ASP A 374 -18.98 -14.70 4.89
C ASP A 374 -18.89 -13.39 4.09
N GLY A 375 -17.68 -12.82 4.01
CA GLY A 375 -17.40 -11.50 3.42
C GLY A 375 -17.71 -10.29 4.33
N GLN A 376 -17.86 -10.50 5.63
CA GLN A 376 -17.93 -9.42 6.64
C GLN A 376 -16.98 -9.68 7.81
N LYS A 377 -16.19 -8.68 8.19
CA LYS A 377 -15.19 -8.73 9.27
C LYS A 377 -15.85 -9.05 10.63
N PRO A 378 -15.51 -10.16 11.32
CA PRO A 378 -15.96 -10.39 12.68
C PRO A 378 -15.16 -9.55 13.69
N LEU A 379 -15.64 -9.50 14.94
CA LEU A 379 -15.05 -8.70 16.01
C LEU A 379 -14.98 -9.48 17.34
N MET A 380 -13.76 -9.86 17.72
CA MET A 380 -13.35 -10.27 19.06
C MET A 380 -13.13 -9.04 19.96
N ARG A 381 -13.53 -9.13 21.23
CA ARG A 381 -13.27 -8.13 22.26
C ARG A 381 -12.79 -8.81 23.53
N MET A 382 -11.56 -8.51 23.95
CA MET A 382 -10.99 -8.97 25.22
C MET A 382 -11.14 -7.84 26.25
N PHE A 383 -11.57 -8.13 27.47
CA PHE A 383 -11.66 -7.11 28.53
C PHE A 383 -10.52 -7.23 29.56
N LEU A 384 -10.42 -6.20 30.41
CA LEU A 384 -9.60 -6.23 31.62
C LEU A 384 -10.39 -6.88 32.77
N TRP A 385 -9.66 -7.46 33.72
CA TRP A 385 -10.20 -8.22 34.83
C TRP A 385 -9.76 -7.62 36.17
N ASP A 386 -10.72 -7.28 37.04
CA ASP A 386 -10.50 -6.38 38.19
C ASP A 386 -10.32 -7.08 39.56
N TYR A 387 -10.49 -8.41 39.59
CA TYR A 387 -10.34 -9.31 40.75
C TYR A 387 -9.01 -9.18 41.53
N VAL A 388 -8.00 -8.53 40.95
CA VAL A 388 -6.70 -8.22 41.56
C VAL A 388 -6.24 -6.81 41.18
N GLN A 389 -5.26 -6.28 41.91
CA GLN A 389 -4.62 -5.00 41.62
C GLN A 389 -3.09 -5.14 41.62
N PRO A 390 -2.37 -4.77 40.54
CA PRO A 390 -2.90 -4.29 39.25
C PRO A 390 -3.85 -5.32 38.60
N MET A 391 -4.72 -4.83 37.72
CA MET A 391 -5.69 -5.65 36.97
C MET A 391 -4.98 -6.67 36.08
N ARG A 392 -5.72 -7.63 35.53
CA ARG A 392 -5.21 -8.60 34.55
C ARG A 392 -5.83 -8.36 33.18
N ASP A 393 -5.14 -8.79 32.13
CA ASP A 393 -5.58 -8.61 30.74
C ASP A 393 -5.94 -9.97 30.13
N GLY A 394 -7.17 -10.09 29.61
CA GLY A 394 -7.61 -11.29 28.90
C GLY A 394 -6.79 -11.59 27.65
N ALA A 395 -6.13 -10.60 27.05
CA ALA A 395 -5.24 -10.81 25.89
C ALA A 395 -3.86 -11.39 26.26
N LEU A 396 -3.56 -11.59 27.55
CA LEU A 396 -2.36 -12.27 28.07
C LEU A 396 -2.69 -13.60 28.79
N GLU A 397 -3.90 -14.11 28.56
CA GLU A 397 -4.36 -15.45 28.91
C GLU A 397 -4.79 -16.13 27.59
N ASN A 398 -3.93 -17.01 27.10
CA ASN A 398 -3.95 -17.43 25.69
C ASN A 398 -5.20 -18.26 25.36
N ASP A 399 -5.68 -19.05 26.31
CA ASP A 399 -6.89 -19.86 26.21
C ASP A 399 -8.14 -19.01 25.88
N ILE A 400 -8.31 -17.83 26.48
CA ILE A 400 -9.45 -16.93 26.21
C ILE A 400 -9.38 -16.41 24.76
N VAL A 401 -8.20 -16.03 24.27
CA VAL A 401 -8.05 -15.55 22.88
C VAL A 401 -8.38 -16.66 21.87
N VAL A 402 -8.01 -17.91 22.17
CA VAL A 402 -8.33 -19.07 21.32
C VAL A 402 -9.81 -19.46 21.43
N HIS A 403 -10.41 -19.37 22.61
CA HIS A 403 -11.85 -19.55 22.83
C HIS A 403 -12.65 -18.60 21.96
N GLU A 404 -12.40 -17.29 22.07
CA GLU A 404 -13.15 -16.31 21.28
C GLU A 404 -12.94 -16.50 19.77
N ASN A 405 -11.74 -16.82 19.30
CA ASN A 405 -11.51 -17.04 17.86
C ASN A 405 -12.29 -18.25 17.33
N THR A 406 -12.51 -19.26 18.17
CA THR A 406 -13.28 -20.46 17.83
C THR A 406 -14.79 -20.19 17.71
N HIS A 407 -15.33 -19.17 18.40
CA HIS A 407 -16.68 -18.64 18.12
C HIS A 407 -16.82 -18.11 16.69
N GLY A 408 -15.73 -17.60 16.12
CA GLY A 408 -15.64 -17.28 14.70
C GLY A 408 -15.84 -18.50 13.80
N MET A 409 -14.94 -19.48 13.90
CA MET A 409 -14.97 -20.69 13.08
C MET A 409 -16.31 -21.44 13.20
N THR A 410 -16.81 -21.64 14.42
CA THR A 410 -18.05 -22.38 14.68
C THR A 410 -19.26 -21.69 14.06
N ASN A 411 -19.39 -20.36 14.16
CA ASN A 411 -20.49 -19.62 13.52
C ASN A 411 -20.36 -19.55 12.00
N ARG A 412 -19.16 -19.48 11.43
CA ARG A 412 -18.95 -19.45 9.96
C ARG A 412 -19.25 -20.78 9.30
N MET A 413 -18.74 -21.89 9.84
CA MET A 413 -18.93 -23.19 9.22
C MET A 413 -20.37 -23.72 9.41
N THR A 414 -20.97 -23.48 10.57
CA THR A 414 -22.36 -23.90 10.85
C THR A 414 -23.34 -23.16 9.94
N GLY A 415 -24.06 -23.89 9.08
CA GLY A 415 -24.98 -23.28 8.13
C GLY A 415 -24.32 -22.57 6.94
N GLY A 416 -23.03 -22.81 6.69
CA GLY A 416 -22.37 -22.49 5.42
C GLY A 416 -22.21 -20.99 5.13
N GLY A 417 -21.42 -20.29 5.94
CA GLY A 417 -21.07 -18.88 5.73
C GLY A 417 -22.19 -17.89 6.09
N THR A 418 -23.30 -18.35 6.68
CA THR A 418 -24.46 -17.51 7.01
C THR A 418 -24.41 -16.88 8.39
N ALA A 419 -23.71 -17.46 9.37
CA ALA A 419 -23.61 -17.02 10.77
C ALA A 419 -24.93 -16.88 11.58
N ASP A 420 -26.10 -16.86 10.94
CA ASP A 420 -27.44 -16.90 11.57
C ASP A 420 -27.77 -18.24 12.27
N CYS A 421 -26.77 -19.11 12.45
CA CYS A 421 -26.95 -20.54 12.66
C CYS A 421 -26.39 -21.12 13.98
N LEU A 422 -25.86 -20.30 14.89
CA LEU A 422 -25.71 -20.62 16.31
C LEU A 422 -26.39 -19.52 17.15
N GLN A 423 -27.72 -19.38 17.05
CA GLN A 423 -28.48 -18.26 17.62
C GLN A 423 -29.53 -18.69 18.66
N THR A 424 -29.88 -19.98 18.74
CA THR A 424 -30.69 -20.54 19.84
C THR A 424 -29.85 -20.78 21.11
N THR A 425 -30.45 -20.70 22.30
CA THR A 425 -29.74 -20.85 23.59
C THR A 425 -28.90 -22.13 23.69
N GLU A 426 -29.40 -23.24 23.16
CA GLU A 426 -28.67 -24.52 23.17
C GLU A 426 -27.53 -24.55 22.15
N SER A 427 -27.75 -24.05 20.92
CA SER A 427 -26.69 -24.01 19.90
C SER A 427 -25.57 -23.03 20.25
N ARG A 428 -25.89 -21.88 20.85
CA ARG A 428 -24.89 -20.95 21.42
C ARG A 428 -24.06 -21.60 22.52
N GLY A 429 -24.69 -22.35 23.41
CA GLY A 429 -23.97 -23.08 24.46
C GLY A 429 -23.08 -24.20 23.93
N LEU A 430 -23.37 -24.78 22.75
CA LEU A 430 -22.43 -25.66 22.05
C LEU A 430 -21.24 -24.88 21.49
N GLY A 431 -21.48 -23.67 20.97
CA GLY A 431 -20.48 -22.64 20.69
C GLY A 431 -19.42 -22.55 21.78
N GLU A 432 -19.84 -22.14 22.98
CA GLU A 432 -18.96 -22.00 24.16
C GLU A 432 -18.15 -23.27 24.44
N GLY A 433 -18.75 -24.45 24.26
CA GLY A 433 -18.11 -25.72 24.58
C GLY A 433 -17.11 -26.24 23.54
N TRP A 434 -17.23 -25.86 22.26
CA TRP A 434 -16.14 -26.09 21.29
C TRP A 434 -14.99 -25.13 21.53
N SER A 435 -15.31 -23.87 21.83
CA SER A 435 -14.33 -22.81 22.05
C SER A 435 -13.37 -23.14 23.20
N ASP A 436 -13.89 -23.59 24.34
CA ASP A 436 -13.10 -24.12 25.46
C ASP A 436 -12.24 -25.34 25.05
N ALA A 437 -12.76 -26.23 24.19
CA ALA A 437 -12.08 -27.47 23.79
C ALA A 437 -10.97 -27.26 22.74
N VAL A 438 -11.05 -26.19 21.93
CA VAL A 438 -9.98 -25.80 21.01
C VAL A 438 -8.86 -25.08 21.77
N ALA A 439 -9.20 -24.26 22.78
CA ALA A 439 -8.23 -23.68 23.70
C ALA A 439 -7.39 -24.76 24.43
N GLU A 440 -8.07 -25.74 25.05
CA GLU A 440 -7.43 -26.91 25.66
C GLU A 440 -6.50 -27.65 24.67
N TRP A 441 -6.93 -27.83 23.42
CA TRP A 441 -6.14 -28.49 22.38
C TRP A 441 -4.86 -27.72 22.04
N THR A 442 -4.94 -26.39 21.94
CA THR A 442 -3.79 -25.55 21.55
C THR A 442 -2.64 -25.58 22.57
N GLU A 443 -2.92 -25.87 23.84
CA GLU A 443 -1.95 -25.79 24.93
C GLU A 443 -1.32 -27.14 25.33
N HIS A 444 -1.95 -28.26 24.97
CA HIS A 444 -1.39 -29.59 25.23
C HIS A 444 -0.03 -29.79 24.54
N ASN A 445 1.02 -30.04 25.34
CA ASN A 445 2.41 -30.15 24.89
C ASN A 445 3.00 -31.57 24.97
N SER A 446 2.18 -32.57 25.33
CA SER A 446 2.57 -33.97 25.44
C SER A 446 1.37 -34.92 25.35
N SER A 447 1.61 -36.23 25.38
CA SER A 447 0.57 -37.27 25.45
C SER A 447 -0.14 -37.39 26.80
N SER A 448 0.24 -36.58 27.80
CA SER A 448 -0.54 -36.49 29.04
C SER A 448 -1.69 -35.50 28.87
N VAL A 449 -2.89 -35.92 29.28
CA VAL A 449 -4.10 -35.09 29.30
C VAL A 449 -4.49 -34.85 30.76
N PRO A 450 -3.92 -33.83 31.43
CA PRO A 450 -4.25 -33.46 32.80
C PRO A 450 -5.63 -32.81 32.90
N ASP A 451 -6.13 -32.61 34.12
CA ASP A 451 -7.31 -31.76 34.36
C ASP A 451 -7.01 -30.33 33.89
N TYR A 452 -7.83 -29.78 33.00
CA TYR A 452 -7.65 -28.46 32.38
C TYR A 452 -8.50 -27.39 33.08
N VAL A 453 -7.98 -26.16 33.19
CA VAL A 453 -8.65 -25.05 33.90
C VAL A 453 -8.61 -23.78 33.05
N MET A 454 -9.79 -23.36 32.58
CA MET A 454 -9.99 -22.20 31.71
C MET A 454 -9.88 -20.86 32.46
N GLY A 455 -9.07 -19.91 31.99
CA GLY A 455 -9.01 -18.52 32.50
C GLY A 455 -8.61 -18.41 33.99
N GLN A 456 -7.64 -19.22 34.43
CA GLN A 456 -7.25 -19.30 35.85
C GLN A 456 -6.51 -18.05 36.34
N TYR A 457 -5.69 -17.40 35.52
CA TYR A 457 -4.89 -16.26 35.92
C TYR A 457 -5.77 -15.00 36.05
N VAL A 458 -6.57 -14.61 35.06
CA VAL A 458 -7.43 -13.41 35.09
C VAL A 458 -8.49 -13.48 36.19
N SER A 459 -9.13 -14.64 36.39
CA SER A 459 -10.15 -14.83 37.44
C SER A 459 -9.56 -14.88 38.86
N ASN A 460 -8.26 -15.13 38.99
CA ASN A 460 -7.55 -15.33 40.26
C ASN A 460 -8.19 -16.41 41.17
N TRP A 461 -8.95 -17.34 40.59
CA TRP A 461 -9.72 -18.36 41.30
C TRP A 461 -9.34 -19.76 40.81
N GLY A 462 -9.07 -20.69 41.73
CA GLY A 462 -8.47 -21.99 41.41
C GLY A 462 -9.21 -22.82 40.34
N PRO A 463 -10.55 -22.88 40.32
CA PRO A 463 -11.34 -23.54 39.28
C PRO A 463 -11.47 -22.79 37.94
N GLY A 464 -10.93 -21.58 37.79
CA GLY A 464 -11.05 -20.78 36.56
C GLY A 464 -12.44 -20.19 36.32
N VAL A 465 -12.72 -19.71 35.10
CA VAL A 465 -13.99 -19.03 34.75
C VAL A 465 -15.18 -19.98 34.54
N ARG A 466 -14.99 -21.28 34.75
CA ARG A 466 -16.02 -22.34 34.60
C ARG A 466 -16.31 -22.94 35.97
N GLY A 467 -17.42 -23.67 36.12
CA GLY A 467 -17.81 -24.19 37.43
C GLY A 467 -16.84 -25.24 38.00
N ARG A 468 -16.05 -25.90 37.12
CA ARG A 468 -15.13 -27.01 37.42
C ARG A 468 -14.04 -27.11 36.33
N PRO A 469 -12.86 -27.68 36.65
CA PRO A 469 -11.89 -28.12 35.63
C PRO A 469 -12.51 -29.11 34.62
N TYR A 470 -12.04 -29.13 33.38
CA TYR A 470 -12.30 -30.21 32.43
C TYR A 470 -11.43 -31.41 32.76
N SER A 471 -12.03 -32.59 32.83
CA SER A 471 -11.43 -33.70 33.55
C SER A 471 -12.02 -35.05 33.16
N THR A 472 -11.14 -36.04 32.97
CA THR A 472 -11.52 -37.46 32.89
C THR A 472 -11.97 -38.05 34.23
N SER A 473 -11.63 -37.40 35.34
CA SER A 473 -12.13 -37.74 36.68
C SER A 473 -13.57 -37.25 36.88
N THR A 474 -14.52 -38.19 36.82
CA THR A 474 -15.95 -37.94 37.12
C THR A 474 -16.24 -37.48 38.56
N THR A 475 -15.22 -37.45 39.44
CA THR A 475 -15.31 -36.87 40.78
C THR A 475 -14.97 -35.37 40.77
N VAL A 476 -13.99 -34.96 39.96
CA VAL A 476 -13.63 -33.54 39.74
C VAL A 476 -14.73 -32.90 38.90
N ASN A 477 -15.04 -33.47 37.74
CA ASN A 477 -16.10 -33.01 36.87
C ASN A 477 -17.20 -34.08 36.63
N PRO A 478 -18.30 -34.06 37.41
CA PRO A 478 -19.43 -34.98 37.28
C PRO A 478 -20.47 -34.54 36.22
N LEU A 479 -20.22 -33.47 35.46
CA LEU A 479 -21.17 -32.91 34.49
C LEU A 479 -21.44 -33.87 33.32
N LYS A 480 -22.70 -33.92 32.89
CA LYS A 480 -23.24 -34.84 31.87
C LYS A 480 -24.36 -34.14 31.10
N TYR A 481 -24.76 -34.66 29.94
CA TYR A 481 -25.89 -34.15 29.15
C TYR A 481 -27.16 -33.87 29.98
N SER A 482 -27.51 -34.73 30.94
CA SER A 482 -28.68 -34.53 31.81
C SER A 482 -28.58 -33.32 32.75
N SER A 483 -27.39 -32.71 32.89
CA SER A 483 -27.13 -31.47 33.63
C SER A 483 -27.51 -30.20 32.85
N LEU A 484 -27.86 -30.31 31.56
CA LEU A 484 -28.40 -29.23 30.74
C LEU A 484 -29.80 -28.80 31.20
N ASN A 485 -30.57 -29.72 31.80
CA ASN A 485 -31.97 -29.49 32.17
C ASN A 485 -32.10 -28.33 33.17
N GLY A 486 -32.83 -27.29 32.78
CA GLY A 486 -33.05 -26.08 33.58
C GLY A 486 -31.96 -25.01 33.44
N ARG A 487 -30.90 -25.24 32.65
CA ARG A 487 -29.92 -24.20 32.30
C ARG A 487 -30.48 -23.33 31.17
N THR A 488 -30.27 -22.02 31.29
CA THR A 488 -30.74 -20.98 30.33
C THR A 488 -29.63 -19.99 29.95
N GLU A 489 -28.42 -20.26 30.42
CA GLU A 489 -27.21 -19.47 30.27
C GLU A 489 -26.21 -20.31 29.46
N VAL A 490 -25.48 -19.69 28.52
CA VAL A 490 -24.76 -20.39 27.44
C VAL A 490 -23.44 -20.98 27.90
N HIS A 491 -22.66 -20.29 28.74
CA HIS A 491 -21.39 -20.83 29.25
C HIS A 491 -21.65 -22.02 30.20
N SER A 492 -22.74 -21.93 30.95
CA SER A 492 -23.31 -23.01 31.76
C SER A 492 -23.75 -24.22 30.92
N ILE A 493 -24.03 -24.07 29.62
CA ILE A 493 -24.26 -25.18 28.70
C ILE A 493 -22.91 -25.67 28.13
N GLY A 494 -22.01 -24.74 27.80
CA GLY A 494 -20.64 -24.99 27.32
C GLY A 494 -19.81 -25.90 28.23
N GLU A 495 -19.82 -25.67 29.55
CA GLU A 495 -19.04 -26.50 30.50
C GLU A 495 -19.41 -27.99 30.51
N ILE A 496 -20.60 -28.34 29.98
CA ILE A 496 -21.04 -29.73 29.82
C ILE A 496 -20.52 -30.31 28.49
N TRP A 497 -20.47 -29.51 27.42
CA TRP A 497 -19.99 -29.93 26.10
C TRP A 497 -18.47 -29.99 26.03
N ALA A 498 -17.76 -28.99 26.55
CA ALA A 498 -16.30 -28.98 26.67
C ALA A 498 -15.78 -30.18 27.48
N ASN A 499 -16.38 -30.49 28.64
CA ASN A 499 -15.98 -31.66 29.43
C ASN A 499 -16.21 -33.00 28.70
N LEU A 500 -17.17 -33.08 27.78
CA LEU A 500 -17.35 -34.25 26.92
C LEU A 500 -16.26 -34.31 25.84
N LEU A 501 -15.91 -33.18 25.22
CA LEU A 501 -14.84 -33.09 24.23
C LEU A 501 -13.45 -33.40 24.83
N HIS A 502 -13.14 -32.91 26.03
CA HIS A 502 -11.96 -33.30 26.83
C HIS A 502 -11.83 -34.83 26.97
N ASN A 503 -12.93 -35.49 27.35
CA ASN A 503 -12.97 -36.96 27.49
C ASN A 503 -12.83 -37.69 26.14
N VAL A 504 -13.27 -37.09 25.03
CA VAL A 504 -13.02 -37.60 23.67
C VAL A 504 -11.56 -37.42 23.26
N TYR A 505 -10.96 -36.25 23.51
CA TYR A 505 -9.54 -35.96 23.24
C TYR A 505 -8.62 -36.94 24.00
N ALA A 506 -8.84 -37.11 25.31
CA ALA A 506 -8.13 -38.10 26.13
C ALA A 506 -8.26 -39.53 25.57
N SER A 507 -9.45 -39.91 25.12
CA SER A 507 -9.72 -41.23 24.53
C SER A 507 -9.04 -41.44 23.18
N LEU A 508 -8.92 -40.39 22.36
CA LEU A 508 -8.22 -40.44 21.07
C LEU A 508 -6.70 -40.47 21.28
N VAL A 509 -6.16 -39.56 22.11
CA VAL A 509 -4.71 -39.50 22.43
C VAL A 509 -4.24 -40.82 23.07
N GLY A 510 -4.99 -41.36 24.02
CA GLY A 510 -4.66 -42.65 24.67
C GLY A 510 -4.73 -43.87 23.74
N LYS A 511 -5.39 -43.75 22.57
CA LYS A 511 -5.57 -44.86 21.60
C LYS A 511 -4.66 -44.76 20.38
N TYR A 512 -4.43 -43.54 19.90
CA TYR A 512 -3.72 -43.25 18.65
C TYR A 512 -2.36 -42.54 18.86
N GLY A 513 -2.01 -42.21 20.11
CA GLY A 513 -0.80 -41.44 20.42
C GLY A 513 -1.02 -39.93 20.29
N TRP A 514 0.07 -39.16 20.38
CA TRP A 514 0.06 -37.71 20.33
C TRP A 514 1.21 -37.22 19.45
N SER A 515 0.93 -36.32 18.51
CA SER A 515 1.92 -35.70 17.63
C SER A 515 2.32 -34.31 18.12
N ALA A 516 3.63 -34.05 18.18
CA ALA A 516 4.17 -32.73 18.45
C ALA A 516 3.98 -31.75 17.27
N THR A 517 3.93 -32.26 16.03
CA THR A 517 3.81 -31.45 14.82
C THR A 517 2.36 -31.15 14.42
N ALA A 518 1.35 -31.58 15.20
CA ALA A 518 -0.07 -31.42 14.87
C ALA A 518 -0.52 -29.96 14.60
N ARG A 519 0.22 -28.95 15.06
CA ARG A 519 -0.08 -27.53 14.76
C ARG A 519 0.39 -27.08 13.36
N THR A 520 1.25 -27.85 12.70
CA THR A 520 1.85 -27.52 11.39
C THR A 520 1.67 -28.62 10.35
N ASP A 521 1.38 -29.85 10.78
CA ASP A 521 1.15 -31.02 9.94
C ASP A 521 -0.19 -31.70 10.30
N PRO A 522 -1.25 -31.49 9.50
CA PRO A 522 -2.56 -32.09 9.71
C PRO A 522 -2.65 -33.54 9.18
N THR A 523 -1.59 -34.10 8.58
CA THR A 523 -1.64 -35.41 7.88
C THR A 523 -1.40 -36.62 8.78
N GLY A 524 -1.07 -36.37 10.06
CA GLY A 524 -0.85 -37.41 11.07
C GLY A 524 -2.07 -38.29 11.35
N SER A 525 -1.83 -39.41 12.02
CA SER A 525 -2.86 -40.36 12.45
C SER A 525 -3.09 -40.38 13.97
N GLU A 526 -2.34 -39.53 14.68
CA GLU A 526 -2.29 -39.40 16.12
C GLU A 526 -3.58 -38.78 16.67
N GLY A 527 -3.89 -39.07 17.95
CA GLY A 527 -5.20 -38.78 18.53
C GLY A 527 -5.55 -37.29 18.60
N ASN A 528 -4.54 -36.42 18.77
CA ASN A 528 -4.74 -34.97 18.73
C ASN A 528 -4.99 -34.44 17.30
N VAL A 529 -4.35 -35.03 16.28
CA VAL A 529 -4.63 -34.70 14.86
C VAL A 529 -6.04 -35.15 14.48
N VAL A 530 -6.40 -36.40 14.84
CA VAL A 530 -7.73 -36.96 14.56
C VAL A 530 -8.85 -36.20 15.28
N PHE A 531 -8.61 -35.71 16.50
CA PHE A 531 -9.59 -34.89 17.24
C PHE A 531 -9.97 -33.61 16.50
N LEU A 532 -8.98 -32.84 16.01
CA LEU A 532 -9.24 -31.52 15.43
C LEU A 532 -9.95 -31.63 14.07
N HIS A 533 -9.58 -32.60 13.23
CA HIS A 533 -10.35 -32.94 12.01
C HIS A 533 -11.81 -33.27 12.33
N LEU A 534 -12.05 -34.15 13.31
CA LEU A 534 -13.40 -34.57 13.69
C LEU A 534 -14.25 -33.44 14.28
N LEU A 535 -13.63 -32.44 14.90
CA LEU A 535 -14.31 -31.24 15.40
C LEU A 535 -14.72 -30.33 14.23
N ILE A 536 -13.83 -30.07 13.29
CA ILE A 536 -14.02 -29.13 12.17
C ILE A 536 -14.95 -29.70 11.09
N ASP A 537 -14.77 -30.97 10.70
CA ASP A 537 -15.65 -31.68 9.75
C ASP A 537 -17.12 -31.67 10.23
N ALA A 538 -17.36 -31.77 11.54
CA ALA A 538 -18.71 -31.79 12.10
C ALA A 538 -19.47 -30.47 11.87
N LEU A 539 -18.76 -29.32 11.92
CA LEU A 539 -19.36 -27.99 11.77
C LEU A 539 -19.92 -27.76 10.36
N ALA A 540 -19.24 -28.27 9.33
CA ALA A 540 -19.69 -28.19 7.94
C ALA A 540 -20.87 -29.13 7.61
N LEU A 541 -21.12 -30.15 8.45
CA LEU A 541 -22.16 -31.15 8.26
C LEU A 541 -23.47 -30.84 9.02
N GLN A 542 -23.45 -29.88 9.95
CA GLN A 542 -24.57 -29.66 10.86
C GLN A 542 -25.59 -28.64 10.36
N PRO A 543 -26.91 -28.86 10.58
CA PRO A 543 -27.95 -27.94 10.15
C PRO A 543 -27.92 -26.66 10.98
N CYS A 544 -28.54 -25.61 10.44
CA CYS A 544 -28.67 -24.33 11.10
C CYS A 544 -29.37 -24.43 12.47
N ASN A 545 -28.83 -23.77 13.50
CA ASN A 545 -29.29 -23.82 14.90
C ASN A 545 -29.38 -25.24 15.49
N PRO A 546 -28.29 -26.02 15.47
CA PRO A 546 -28.30 -27.43 15.87
C PRO A 546 -28.52 -27.58 17.38
N THR A 547 -29.42 -28.50 17.76
CA THR A 547 -29.48 -28.98 19.14
C THR A 547 -28.33 -29.95 19.41
N SER A 548 -27.95 -30.06 20.68
CA SER A 548 -26.92 -30.99 21.18
C SER A 548 -27.25 -32.46 20.86
N TRP A 549 -28.53 -32.77 20.66
CA TRP A 549 -29.00 -34.04 20.11
C TRP A 549 -28.53 -34.31 18.67
N ILE A 550 -28.69 -33.34 17.77
CA ILE A 550 -28.29 -33.46 16.36
C ILE A 550 -26.77 -33.61 16.26
N LEU A 551 -26.05 -32.86 17.07
CA LEU A 551 -24.60 -32.90 17.12
C LEU A 551 -24.04 -34.21 17.67
N GLY A 552 -24.66 -34.75 18.73
CA GLY A 552 -24.36 -36.11 19.19
C GLY A 552 -24.55 -37.17 18.10
N ILE A 553 -25.46 -36.95 17.14
CA ILE A 553 -25.64 -37.83 15.97
C ILE A 553 -24.53 -37.62 14.93
N ILE A 554 -24.05 -36.40 14.70
CA ILE A 554 -22.93 -36.13 13.77
C ILE A 554 -21.63 -36.72 14.33
N THR A 555 -21.36 -36.56 15.62
CA THR A 555 -20.28 -37.27 16.32
C THR A 555 -20.46 -38.78 16.17
N PHE A 556 -21.67 -39.33 16.38
CA PHE A 556 -21.94 -40.77 16.24
C PHE A 556 -21.72 -41.28 14.81
N VAL A 557 -22.08 -40.50 13.78
CA VAL A 557 -21.87 -40.84 12.35
C VAL A 557 -20.40 -40.83 11.99
N LEU A 558 -19.66 -39.78 12.35
CA LEU A 558 -18.21 -39.67 12.07
C LEU A 558 -17.42 -40.79 12.78
N PHE A 559 -17.81 -41.15 14.02
CA PHE A 559 -17.20 -42.26 14.77
C PHE A 559 -17.56 -43.66 14.22
N THR A 560 -18.46 -43.83 13.23
CA THR A 560 -18.74 -45.18 12.67
C THR A 560 -17.56 -45.81 11.93
N LYS A 561 -16.50 -45.05 11.60
CA LYS A 561 -15.21 -45.61 11.12
C LYS A 561 -14.30 -46.11 12.24
N THR A 562 -14.52 -45.72 13.49
CA THR A 562 -13.60 -45.93 14.62
C THR A 562 -14.35 -46.43 15.85
N GLN A 563 -14.43 -47.75 16.04
CA GLN A 563 -15.06 -48.34 17.23
C GLN A 563 -14.52 -47.72 18.53
N LEU A 564 -15.37 -46.95 19.22
CA LEU A 564 -15.49 -46.80 20.68
C LEU A 564 -16.62 -45.82 21.05
N VAL A 565 -17.08 -45.92 22.32
CA VAL A 565 -18.13 -45.11 22.99
C VAL A 565 -19.57 -45.30 22.46
N GLN A 566 -20.48 -45.66 23.37
CA GLN A 566 -21.92 -45.68 23.13
C GLN A 566 -22.56 -44.42 23.72
N ALA A 567 -23.38 -43.70 22.94
CA ALA A 567 -24.22 -42.61 23.41
C ALA A 567 -25.67 -42.81 22.93
N HIS A 568 -26.65 -42.48 23.78
CA HIS A 568 -28.08 -42.67 23.50
C HIS A 568 -28.80 -41.33 23.19
N PRO A 569 -29.79 -41.30 22.28
CA PRO A 569 -30.46 -40.07 21.81
C PRO A 569 -31.57 -39.53 22.75
N TRP A 570 -31.75 -38.20 22.80
CA TRP A 570 -32.74 -37.48 23.63
C TRP A 570 -33.27 -36.17 22.94
N PRO A 571 -34.46 -35.61 23.27
CA PRO A 571 -35.30 -34.83 22.32
C PRO A 571 -35.32 -33.25 22.39
N LEU A 572 -36.08 -32.60 21.49
CA LEU A 572 -36.06 -31.17 21.05
C LEU A 572 -37.01 -30.15 21.78
N TYR A 573 -36.79 -28.81 21.61
CA TYR A 573 -37.76 -27.72 21.18
C TYR A 573 -37.24 -26.24 21.39
N VAL A 574 -37.58 -25.22 20.52
CA VAL A 574 -37.74 -23.71 20.70
C VAL A 574 -37.61 -22.85 19.37
N LYS A 575 -37.83 -21.50 19.30
CA LYS A 575 -38.07 -20.61 18.09
C LYS A 575 -37.61 -19.09 18.14
N HIS A 576 -37.63 -18.36 16.97
CA HIS A 576 -37.62 -16.86 16.66
C HIS A 576 -36.24 -16.16 16.32
N SER A 577 -36.04 -14.97 15.67
CA SER A 577 -36.84 -13.76 15.19
C SER A 577 -36.15 -12.92 14.02
N THR A 578 -36.73 -11.82 13.46
CA THR A 578 -36.18 -10.91 12.36
C THR A 578 -36.78 -9.45 12.30
N HIS A 579 -36.16 -8.43 11.61
CA HIS A 579 -36.71 -7.14 10.97
C HIS A 579 -35.66 -5.99 10.64
N ARG A 580 -35.91 -5.00 9.71
CA ARG A 580 -35.14 -3.68 9.58
C ARG A 580 -35.70 -2.50 8.68
N THR A 581 -35.07 -1.30 8.74
CA THR A 581 -35.46 0.03 8.10
C THR A 581 -34.25 0.91 7.66
N ARG A 582 -34.38 1.88 6.71
CA ARG A 582 -33.34 2.89 6.31
C ARG A 582 -33.85 4.34 5.98
N HIS A 583 -32.92 5.27 5.71
CA HIS A 583 -33.11 6.72 5.41
C HIS A 583 -32.33 7.17 4.15
N TYR A 584 -32.77 8.24 3.47
CA TYR A 584 -32.11 8.87 2.32
C TYR A 584 -32.09 10.42 2.41
N ALA A 585 -31.31 11.06 1.52
CA ALA A 585 -31.19 12.52 1.44
C ALA A 585 -32.55 13.24 1.25
N ARG A 586 -32.63 14.50 1.71
CA ARG A 586 -33.87 15.31 1.81
C ARG A 586 -35.03 14.67 2.61
N GLY A 587 -34.78 13.58 3.35
CA GLY A 587 -35.67 13.12 4.42
C GLY A 587 -36.58 11.94 4.09
N LEU A 588 -36.34 11.22 2.99
CA LEU A 588 -37.06 9.98 2.70
C LEU A 588 -36.72 8.88 3.72
N LYS A 589 -37.73 8.13 4.16
CA LYS A 589 -37.63 6.92 5.01
C LYS A 589 -38.35 5.77 4.32
N LEU A 590 -37.71 4.59 4.21
CA LEU A 590 -38.29 3.39 3.62
C LEU A 590 -37.81 2.13 4.36
N ASP A 591 -38.65 1.10 4.38
CA ASP A 591 -38.43 -0.17 5.10
C ASP A 591 -38.04 -1.32 4.16
N ALA A 592 -37.39 -2.37 4.69
CA ALA A 592 -36.99 -3.54 3.91
C ALA A 592 -37.22 -4.85 4.71
N TYR A 593 -37.72 -5.89 4.03
CA TYR A 593 -38.14 -7.15 4.64
C TYR A 593 -37.54 -8.36 3.94
N ASN A 594 -37.07 -9.34 4.73
CA ASN A 594 -36.50 -10.61 4.28
C ASN A 594 -37.26 -11.80 4.91
N PRO A 595 -37.57 -12.88 4.16
CA PRO A 595 -38.25 -14.07 4.68
C PRO A 595 -37.37 -14.94 5.61
N LYS A 596 -38.00 -15.98 6.20
CA LYS A 596 -37.32 -17.06 6.94
C LYS A 596 -36.93 -18.20 6.00
N SER A 597 -36.05 -19.08 6.47
CA SER A 597 -35.55 -20.24 5.72
C SER A 597 -35.60 -21.55 6.52
N ASP A 598 -35.93 -22.64 5.84
CA ASP A 598 -35.83 -24.02 6.30
C ASP A 598 -34.72 -24.76 5.50
N PHE A 599 -34.15 -25.84 6.06
CA PHE A 599 -33.04 -26.60 5.46
C PHE A 599 -33.16 -28.10 5.71
N GLU A 600 -32.90 -28.92 4.69
CA GLU A 600 -32.97 -30.39 4.77
C GLU A 600 -31.78 -31.09 4.06
N THR A 601 -31.38 -32.24 4.61
CA THR A 601 -30.29 -33.10 4.08
C THR A 601 -30.79 -34.53 3.86
N TYR A 602 -30.42 -35.14 2.72
CA TYR A 602 -30.93 -36.44 2.30
C TYR A 602 -29.83 -37.53 2.33
N ASN A 603 -30.13 -38.72 2.85
CA ASN A 603 -29.15 -39.80 3.02
C ASN A 603 -29.09 -40.72 1.78
N PRO A 604 -27.96 -40.80 1.04
CA PRO A 604 -27.85 -41.59 -0.20
C PRO A 604 -27.93 -43.12 -0.03
N ARG A 605 -28.06 -43.65 1.19
CA ARG A 605 -28.10 -45.11 1.46
C ARG A 605 -29.41 -45.62 2.08
N SER A 606 -30.40 -44.75 2.31
CA SER A 606 -31.73 -45.18 2.76
C SER A 606 -32.72 -45.28 1.60
N ASN A 607 -33.08 -46.51 1.19
CA ASN A 607 -34.08 -46.81 0.15
C ASN A 607 -35.53 -46.44 0.57
N ASN A 608 -35.81 -45.16 0.85
CA ASN A 608 -37.11 -44.75 1.42
C ASN A 608 -37.73 -43.48 0.79
N THR A 609 -37.15 -42.92 -0.28
CA THR A 609 -37.88 -41.99 -1.16
C THR A 609 -38.67 -42.80 -2.20
N GLY A 610 -39.99 -42.83 -2.06
CA GLY A 610 -40.87 -43.68 -2.88
C GLY A 610 -40.94 -43.30 -4.36
N SER A 611 -40.15 -43.99 -5.20
CA SER A 611 -40.48 -44.34 -6.60
C SER A 611 -41.10 -43.24 -7.47
N LYS A 612 -40.47 -42.05 -7.57
CA LYS A 612 -40.88 -41.00 -8.52
C LYS A 612 -39.77 -40.31 -9.31
N PHE A 613 -38.51 -40.44 -8.90
CA PHE A 613 -37.37 -40.01 -9.71
C PHE A 613 -36.63 -41.25 -10.20
N THR A 614 -36.44 -41.35 -11.51
CA THR A 614 -35.74 -42.49 -12.15
C THR A 614 -34.27 -42.48 -11.74
N SER A 615 -33.76 -43.64 -11.31
CA SER A 615 -32.33 -43.82 -11.04
C SER A 615 -31.52 -43.55 -12.32
N ILE A 616 -30.73 -42.49 -12.33
CA ILE A 616 -29.76 -42.18 -13.38
C ILE A 616 -28.44 -42.85 -13.00
N GLU A 617 -27.78 -43.49 -13.96
CA GLU A 617 -26.42 -44.02 -13.75
C GLU A 617 -25.46 -42.84 -13.52
N CYS A 618 -24.58 -42.93 -12.52
CA CYS A 618 -23.69 -41.82 -12.15
C CYS A 618 -22.85 -41.38 -13.36
N LEU A 619 -22.87 -40.08 -13.66
CA LEU A 619 -22.33 -39.55 -14.92
C LEU A 619 -20.83 -39.82 -15.06
N THR A 620 -20.43 -40.27 -16.23
CA THR A 620 -19.01 -40.43 -16.60
C THR A 620 -18.32 -39.07 -16.76
N PRO A 621 -17.04 -38.92 -16.35
CA PRO A 621 -16.33 -37.66 -16.51
C PRO A 621 -16.18 -37.27 -17.99
N GLY A 622 -16.89 -36.23 -18.42
CA GLY A 622 -16.82 -35.67 -19.77
C GLY A 622 -18.19 -35.24 -20.34
N ASP A 623 -19.27 -35.89 -19.93
CA ASP A 623 -20.62 -35.55 -20.40
C ASP A 623 -21.19 -34.34 -19.64
N PRO A 624 -21.53 -33.22 -20.31
CA PRO A 624 -22.15 -32.08 -19.63
C PRO A 624 -23.60 -32.44 -19.22
N PRO A 625 -24.00 -32.15 -17.97
CA PRO A 625 -25.40 -32.28 -17.57
C PRO A 625 -26.29 -31.40 -18.44
N ASP A 626 -27.21 -32.04 -19.17
CA ASP A 626 -28.20 -31.40 -20.02
C ASP A 626 -28.95 -30.30 -19.23
N SER A 627 -28.74 -29.04 -19.62
CA SER A 627 -29.19 -27.88 -18.83
C SER A 627 -30.70 -27.82 -18.65
N GLU A 628 -31.45 -28.39 -19.59
CA GLU A 628 -32.91 -28.52 -19.51
C GLU A 628 -33.33 -29.55 -18.43
N ARG A 629 -32.50 -30.56 -18.15
CA ARG A 629 -32.73 -31.50 -17.04
C ARG A 629 -32.43 -30.89 -15.68
N LEU A 630 -31.35 -30.12 -15.54
CA LEU A 630 -31.06 -29.41 -14.29
C LEU A 630 -32.17 -28.39 -13.97
N HIS A 631 -32.64 -27.66 -14.99
CA HIS A 631 -33.80 -26.78 -14.91
C HIS A 631 -35.05 -27.51 -14.41
N ASN A 632 -35.48 -28.56 -15.12
CA ASN A 632 -36.71 -29.29 -14.79
C ASN A 632 -36.62 -30.01 -13.44
N SER A 633 -35.44 -30.57 -13.10
CA SER A 633 -35.20 -31.22 -11.80
C SER A 633 -35.33 -30.24 -10.64
N ALA A 634 -34.70 -29.05 -10.74
CA ALA A 634 -34.74 -28.04 -9.68
C ALA A 634 -36.14 -27.47 -9.49
N VAL A 635 -36.83 -27.11 -10.58
CA VAL A 635 -38.20 -26.61 -10.54
C VAL A 635 -39.15 -27.65 -9.90
N LEU A 636 -39.11 -28.91 -10.35
CA LEU A 636 -39.97 -29.97 -9.80
C LEU A 636 -39.66 -30.29 -8.35
N PHE A 637 -38.37 -30.36 -7.97
CA PHE A 637 -37.96 -30.65 -6.59
C PHE A 637 -38.43 -29.56 -5.63
N VAL A 638 -38.11 -28.29 -5.90
CA VAL A 638 -38.53 -27.16 -5.03
C VAL A 638 -40.05 -27.05 -4.96
N SER A 639 -40.76 -27.28 -6.07
CA SER A 639 -42.23 -27.35 -6.09
C SER A 639 -42.76 -28.44 -5.15
N SER A 640 -42.14 -29.62 -5.17
CA SER A 640 -42.58 -30.75 -4.35
C SER A 640 -42.29 -30.57 -2.86
N GLN A 641 -41.15 -29.98 -2.48
CA GLN A 641 -40.80 -29.77 -1.07
C GLN A 641 -41.64 -28.66 -0.44
N LEU A 642 -41.76 -27.52 -1.11
CA LEU A 642 -42.49 -26.35 -0.60
C LEU A 642 -44.00 -26.43 -0.83
N SER A 643 -44.50 -27.57 -1.36
CA SER A 643 -45.91 -27.78 -1.72
C SER A 643 -46.50 -26.68 -2.62
N THR A 644 -45.66 -26.04 -3.44
CA THR A 644 -46.05 -24.93 -4.33
C THR A 644 -46.27 -25.43 -5.76
N ASN A 645 -47.10 -24.71 -6.52
CA ASN A 645 -47.32 -25.02 -7.93
C ASN A 645 -46.05 -24.68 -8.74
N SER A 646 -45.61 -25.55 -9.65
CA SER A 646 -44.41 -25.32 -10.46
C SER A 646 -44.53 -24.12 -11.41
N THR A 647 -45.75 -23.67 -11.74
CA THR A 647 -45.97 -22.38 -12.43
C THR A 647 -45.53 -21.16 -11.62
N ASN A 648 -45.34 -21.32 -10.30
CA ASN A 648 -44.93 -20.29 -9.36
C ASN A 648 -43.43 -20.41 -9.00
N VAL A 649 -42.67 -21.24 -9.74
CA VAL A 649 -41.26 -21.53 -9.52
C VAL A 649 -40.50 -21.31 -10.84
N LEU A 650 -39.84 -20.15 -10.98
CA LEU A 650 -39.08 -19.82 -12.18
C LEU A 650 -37.62 -20.26 -11.98
N TYR A 651 -37.11 -21.12 -12.86
CA TYR A 651 -35.67 -21.38 -12.90
C TYR A 651 -34.91 -20.11 -13.25
N HIS A 652 -33.84 -19.81 -12.50
CA HIS A 652 -33.05 -18.59 -12.69
C HIS A 652 -31.67 -18.87 -13.24
N LYS A 653 -30.88 -19.73 -12.59
CA LYS A 653 -29.50 -20.08 -13.00
C LYS A 653 -29.09 -21.41 -12.38
N GLY A 654 -28.16 -22.12 -13.00
CA GLY A 654 -27.56 -23.33 -12.45
C GLY A 654 -26.25 -23.66 -13.19
N TRP A 655 -25.42 -24.48 -12.56
CA TRP A 655 -24.11 -24.90 -13.08
C TRP A 655 -23.71 -26.26 -12.50
N SER A 656 -22.66 -26.84 -13.07
CA SER A 656 -22.12 -28.14 -12.66
C SER A 656 -20.61 -28.07 -12.48
N THR A 657 -20.08 -28.93 -11.61
CA THR A 657 -18.67 -29.02 -11.24
C THR A 657 -18.24 -30.49 -11.21
N SER A 658 -16.95 -30.75 -11.01
CA SER A 658 -16.44 -32.10 -10.74
C SER A 658 -16.92 -32.69 -9.40
N LEU A 659 -17.53 -31.87 -8.51
CA LEU A 659 -18.02 -32.26 -7.18
C LEU A 659 -19.54 -32.51 -7.13
N GLY A 660 -20.31 -31.79 -7.94
CA GLY A 660 -21.79 -31.82 -7.94
C GLY A 660 -22.40 -30.76 -8.85
N SER A 661 -23.72 -30.66 -8.86
CA SER A 661 -24.47 -29.64 -9.63
C SER A 661 -25.36 -28.77 -8.73
N TYR A 662 -25.60 -27.53 -9.13
CA TYR A 662 -26.25 -26.51 -8.30
C TYR A 662 -27.28 -25.74 -9.12
N ALA A 663 -28.43 -25.43 -8.52
CA ALA A 663 -29.51 -24.69 -9.17
C ALA A 663 -30.19 -23.68 -8.23
N TYR A 664 -30.46 -22.49 -8.76
CA TYR A 664 -31.26 -21.44 -8.15
C TYR A 664 -32.59 -21.26 -8.90
N VAL A 665 -33.68 -21.19 -8.15
CA VAL A 665 -35.03 -20.87 -8.64
C VAL A 665 -35.58 -19.65 -7.89
N LYS A 666 -36.27 -18.75 -8.59
CA LYS A 666 -37.02 -17.62 -8.01
C LYS A 666 -38.49 -18.01 -7.79
N GLN A 667 -39.12 -17.46 -6.77
CA GLN A 667 -40.57 -17.53 -6.62
C GLN A 667 -41.25 -16.59 -7.63
N SER A 668 -42.43 -16.96 -8.13
CA SER A 668 -43.29 -16.07 -8.91
C SER A 668 -44.76 -16.21 -8.50
N ILE A 669 -45.55 -15.17 -8.81
CA ILE A 669 -46.99 -15.15 -8.60
C ILE A 669 -47.61 -14.79 -9.95
N ASN A 670 -48.39 -15.70 -10.53
CA ASN A 670 -49.01 -15.54 -11.85
C ASN A 670 -48.02 -15.19 -12.98
N GLY A 671 -46.78 -15.70 -12.90
CA GLY A 671 -45.70 -15.46 -13.87
C GLY A 671 -44.85 -14.20 -13.64
N VAL A 672 -45.23 -13.33 -12.70
CA VAL A 672 -44.40 -12.18 -12.28
C VAL A 672 -43.49 -12.62 -11.12
N PRO A 673 -42.16 -12.39 -11.17
CA PRO A 673 -41.25 -12.78 -10.10
C PRO A 673 -41.54 -12.03 -8.79
N VAL A 674 -41.22 -12.66 -7.66
CA VAL A 674 -41.21 -12.03 -6.35
C VAL A 674 -39.78 -11.59 -6.03
N ALA A 675 -39.59 -10.30 -5.77
CA ALA A 675 -38.30 -9.72 -5.44
C ALA A 675 -37.71 -10.41 -4.20
N ASN A 676 -36.40 -10.71 -4.25
CA ASN A 676 -35.62 -11.33 -3.17
C ASN A 676 -36.11 -12.72 -2.66
N SER A 677 -37.02 -13.39 -3.38
CA SER A 677 -37.53 -14.72 -3.01
C SER A 677 -36.89 -15.83 -3.88
N VAL A 678 -36.03 -16.65 -3.27
CA VAL A 678 -35.12 -17.59 -3.96
C VAL A 678 -35.06 -18.93 -3.22
N ALA A 679 -34.84 -20.03 -3.94
CA ALA A 679 -34.50 -21.33 -3.35
C ALA A 679 -33.33 -21.98 -4.10
N ASN A 680 -32.54 -22.77 -3.37
CA ASN A 680 -31.29 -23.37 -3.84
C ASN A 680 -31.29 -24.90 -3.63
N VAL A 681 -30.88 -25.64 -4.67
CA VAL A 681 -30.78 -27.09 -4.66
C VAL A 681 -29.35 -27.51 -5.04
N ALA A 682 -28.75 -28.37 -4.22
CA ALA A 682 -27.44 -28.97 -4.50
C ALA A 682 -27.59 -30.48 -4.76
N TYR A 683 -26.96 -30.95 -5.84
CA TYR A 683 -27.00 -32.32 -6.32
C TYR A 683 -25.60 -32.97 -6.25
N ASP A 684 -25.54 -34.25 -5.87
CA ASP A 684 -24.32 -35.05 -5.88
C ASP A 684 -23.87 -35.42 -7.32
N ARG A 685 -22.72 -36.10 -7.43
CA ARG A 685 -22.17 -36.59 -8.72
C ARG A 685 -23.05 -37.62 -9.43
N CYS A 686 -24.06 -38.17 -8.76
CA CYS A 686 -25.05 -39.10 -9.30
C CYS A 686 -26.42 -38.44 -9.52
N SER A 687 -26.49 -37.10 -9.50
CA SER A 687 -27.71 -36.29 -9.68
C SER A 687 -28.81 -36.51 -8.62
N GLN A 688 -28.45 -36.98 -7.42
CA GLN A 688 -29.37 -36.99 -6.27
C GLN A 688 -29.26 -35.69 -5.48
N VAL A 689 -30.36 -35.16 -4.95
CA VAL A 689 -30.31 -33.96 -4.10
C VAL A 689 -29.61 -34.30 -2.79
N ALA A 690 -28.53 -33.57 -2.49
CA ALA A 690 -27.77 -33.69 -1.26
C ALA A 690 -28.27 -32.70 -0.18
N ALA A 691 -28.58 -31.46 -0.60
CA ALA A 691 -29.02 -30.38 0.29
C ALA A 691 -30.00 -29.43 -0.40
N PHE A 692 -30.89 -28.84 0.41
CA PHE A 692 -31.94 -27.91 -0.04
C PHE A 692 -32.10 -26.76 0.96
N GLY A 693 -32.19 -25.52 0.45
CA GLY A 693 -32.55 -24.32 1.21
C GLY A 693 -33.52 -23.42 0.43
N SER A 694 -34.30 -22.61 1.14
CA SER A 694 -35.32 -21.73 0.54
C SER A 694 -35.58 -20.48 1.38
N SER A 695 -35.82 -19.34 0.72
CA SER A 695 -36.41 -18.13 1.30
C SER A 695 -37.82 -17.83 0.75
N PHE A 696 -38.49 -18.80 0.11
CA PHE A 696 -39.82 -18.60 -0.47
C PHE A 696 -40.86 -18.21 0.59
N ILE A 697 -41.68 -17.20 0.29
CA ILE A 697 -42.77 -16.80 1.19
C ILE A 697 -43.97 -17.74 1.08
N THR A 698 -44.40 -18.27 2.22
CA THR A 698 -45.68 -18.97 2.36
C THR A 698 -46.82 -17.97 2.29
N ILE A 699 -47.62 -18.04 1.22
CA ILE A 699 -48.85 -17.24 1.09
C ILE A 699 -49.95 -17.97 1.88
N GLU A 700 -50.11 -17.63 3.16
CA GLU A 700 -51.17 -18.21 3.99
C GLU A 700 -52.58 -17.92 3.43
N GLY A 701 -53.50 -18.86 3.65
CA GLY A 701 -54.76 -18.94 2.90
C GLY A 701 -55.71 -17.78 3.16
N GLY A 702 -55.89 -16.92 2.16
CA GLY A 702 -57.03 -16.00 2.05
C GLY A 702 -56.77 -14.53 2.40
N THR A 703 -55.54 -14.15 2.80
CA THR A 703 -55.15 -12.74 2.83
C THR A 703 -55.21 -12.15 1.42
N SER A 704 -55.99 -11.08 1.26
CA SER A 704 -56.40 -10.59 -0.05
C SER A 704 -55.23 -9.93 -0.80
N ILE A 705 -55.07 -10.28 -2.09
CA ILE A 705 -54.67 -9.28 -3.10
C ILE A 705 -55.59 -8.08 -2.88
N ILE A 706 -55.06 -6.85 -2.77
CA ILE A 706 -55.81 -5.69 -2.25
C ILE A 706 -56.89 -5.21 -3.24
N LEU A 707 -58.02 -5.93 -3.26
CA LEU A 707 -59.26 -5.59 -3.94
C LEU A 707 -60.05 -4.56 -3.11
N VAL A 708 -59.44 -3.39 -2.94
CA VAL A 708 -59.96 -2.09 -2.48
C VAL A 708 -61.25 -2.14 -1.63
N SER A 709 -61.10 -2.41 -0.33
CA SER A 709 -62.19 -2.37 0.66
C SER A 709 -62.44 -0.96 1.25
N ASP A 710 -62.87 -0.05 0.37
CA ASP A 710 -63.95 0.92 0.65
C ASP A 710 -63.78 2.25 1.44
N PRO A 711 -62.57 2.83 1.68
CA PRO A 711 -62.48 4.27 1.96
C PRO A 711 -61.97 5.11 0.78
N ILE A 712 -61.23 4.53 -0.18
CA ILE A 712 -60.58 5.28 -1.28
C ILE A 712 -61.54 5.53 -2.49
N ARG A 713 -62.85 5.30 -2.32
CA ARG A 713 -63.87 5.59 -3.36
C ARG A 713 -64.04 7.08 -3.73
N LYS A 714 -63.38 8.01 -3.05
CA LYS A 714 -63.58 9.46 -3.20
C LYS A 714 -62.54 10.22 -4.04
N LEU A 715 -61.46 9.58 -4.51
CA LEU A 715 -60.36 10.27 -5.18
C LEU A 715 -60.05 9.83 -6.63
N ILE A 716 -60.78 8.85 -7.17
CA ILE A 716 -60.57 8.36 -8.55
C ILE A 716 -61.89 8.41 -9.34
N PRO A 717 -62.00 9.22 -10.41
CA PRO A 717 -63.17 9.23 -11.30
C PRO A 717 -63.45 7.86 -11.93
N GLY A 718 -64.73 7.58 -12.18
CA GLY A 718 -65.23 6.23 -12.49
C GLY A 718 -64.83 5.67 -13.85
N SER A 719 -63.69 4.97 -13.91
CA SER A 719 -63.38 3.98 -14.97
C SER A 719 -62.35 2.92 -14.55
N ARG A 720 -61.39 3.26 -13.69
CA ARG A 720 -60.21 2.40 -13.39
C ARG A 720 -60.49 1.10 -12.61
N ALA A 721 -61.62 0.99 -11.90
CA ALA A 721 -61.89 -0.14 -11.00
C ALA A 721 -62.09 -1.51 -11.68
N ALA A 722 -62.27 -1.57 -13.00
CA ALA A 722 -62.54 -2.81 -13.73
C ALA A 722 -61.29 -3.52 -14.29
N ASN A 723 -60.11 -2.87 -14.29
CA ASN A 723 -58.92 -3.35 -15.02
C ASN A 723 -57.86 -4.05 -14.14
N ILE A 724 -58.08 -4.17 -12.83
CA ILE A 724 -57.05 -4.63 -11.87
C ILE A 724 -56.79 -6.16 -11.92
N ALA A 725 -57.61 -6.92 -12.65
CA ALA A 725 -57.49 -8.38 -12.79
C ALA A 725 -56.85 -8.85 -14.12
N SER A 726 -56.03 -8.00 -14.76
CA SER A 726 -55.38 -8.32 -16.05
C SER A 726 -53.85 -8.25 -15.92
N PRO A 727 -53.08 -9.18 -16.55
CA PRO A 727 -51.60 -9.23 -16.45
C PRO A 727 -50.87 -8.14 -17.25
N SER A 728 -51.52 -7.00 -17.50
CA SER A 728 -50.96 -5.81 -18.14
C SER A 728 -51.50 -4.57 -17.43
N PRO A 729 -50.73 -3.91 -16.55
CA PRO A 729 -51.18 -2.71 -15.87
C PRO A 729 -51.49 -1.58 -16.87
N SER A 730 -52.47 -0.73 -16.53
CA SER A 730 -52.99 0.31 -17.44
C SER A 730 -52.33 1.69 -17.28
N ILE A 731 -51.23 1.75 -16.53
CA ILE A 731 -50.35 2.91 -16.38
C ILE A 731 -49.06 2.57 -17.15
N LYS A 732 -48.60 3.45 -18.04
CA LYS A 732 -47.34 3.22 -18.77
C LYS A 732 -46.17 3.89 -18.06
N PHE A 733 -44.95 3.54 -18.46
CA PHE A 733 -43.73 4.17 -17.92
C PHE A 733 -43.72 5.69 -18.14
N GLU A 734 -44.20 6.14 -19.30
CA GLU A 734 -44.31 7.55 -19.66
C GLU A 734 -45.27 8.33 -18.73
N ASP A 735 -46.24 7.65 -18.10
CA ASP A 735 -47.21 8.25 -17.17
C ASP A 735 -46.64 8.41 -15.74
N ILE A 736 -45.69 7.56 -15.32
CA ILE A 736 -45.05 7.61 -13.99
C ILE A 736 -43.73 8.37 -13.97
N ARG A 737 -43.03 8.45 -15.11
CA ARG A 737 -41.75 9.14 -15.28
C ARG A 737 -41.73 10.56 -14.64
N PRO A 738 -42.75 11.43 -14.80
CA PRO A 738 -42.72 12.76 -14.19
C PRO A 738 -42.70 12.73 -12.65
N SER A 739 -43.35 11.74 -12.04
CA SER A 739 -43.36 11.58 -10.57
C SER A 739 -42.02 11.08 -10.03
N VAL A 740 -41.31 10.26 -10.84
CA VAL A 740 -39.95 9.81 -10.56
C VAL A 740 -38.96 10.97 -10.73
N GLU A 741 -39.07 11.75 -11.81
CA GLU A 741 -38.31 12.99 -12.02
C GLU A 741 -38.51 13.98 -10.85
N GLU A 742 -39.75 14.24 -10.43
CA GLU A 742 -40.04 15.11 -9.28
C GLU A 742 -39.43 14.58 -7.97
N SER A 743 -39.60 13.28 -7.70
CA SER A 743 -39.07 12.63 -6.48
C SER A 743 -37.53 12.60 -6.42
N LEU A 744 -36.86 12.61 -7.58
CA LEU A 744 -35.39 12.52 -7.71
C LEU A 744 -34.76 13.81 -8.25
N GLY A 745 -35.46 14.95 -8.14
CA GLY A 745 -34.86 16.29 -8.38
C GLY A 745 -34.57 16.63 -9.84
N GLY A 746 -35.32 16.06 -10.79
CA GLY A 746 -35.18 16.26 -12.24
C GLY A 746 -34.33 15.20 -12.94
N LEU A 747 -33.84 14.19 -12.23
CA LEU A 747 -32.96 13.16 -12.77
C LEU A 747 -33.76 12.00 -13.37
N CYS A 748 -33.91 11.98 -14.70
CA CYS A 748 -34.30 10.76 -15.42
C CYS A 748 -33.70 10.71 -16.84
N ARG A 749 -32.76 9.77 -17.04
CA ARG A 749 -32.35 9.31 -18.37
C ARG A 749 -32.00 7.82 -18.34
N ASP A 750 -32.90 7.01 -18.87
CA ASP A 750 -32.52 5.77 -19.56
C ASP A 750 -33.55 5.45 -20.65
N SER A 751 -33.28 4.38 -21.40
CA SER A 751 -34.04 3.85 -22.53
C SER A 751 -34.44 2.38 -22.34
N VAL A 752 -33.96 1.74 -21.26
CA VAL A 752 -34.38 0.39 -20.86
C VAL A 752 -35.85 0.39 -20.43
N ALA A 753 -36.64 -0.57 -20.92
CA ALA A 753 -38.03 -0.72 -20.51
C ALA A 753 -38.11 -1.34 -19.09
N PRO A 754 -38.92 -0.79 -18.17
CA PRO A 754 -38.99 -1.29 -16.81
C PRO A 754 -39.65 -2.67 -16.73
N SER A 755 -39.10 -3.55 -15.88
CA SER A 755 -39.69 -4.85 -15.58
C SER A 755 -40.78 -4.72 -14.50
N LEU A 756 -41.58 -5.78 -14.31
CA LEU A 756 -42.53 -5.91 -13.21
C LEU A 756 -42.03 -6.97 -12.23
N GLU A 757 -41.92 -6.63 -10.95
CA GLU A 757 -41.67 -7.57 -9.84
C GLU A 757 -42.65 -7.31 -8.68
N TYR A 758 -42.96 -8.33 -7.89
CA TYR A 758 -43.68 -8.20 -6.62
C TYR A 758 -42.70 -7.92 -5.47
N LEU A 759 -42.78 -6.73 -4.88
CA LEU A 759 -42.02 -6.32 -3.70
C LEU A 759 -42.74 -6.80 -2.42
N VAL A 760 -42.06 -7.62 -1.61
CA VAL A 760 -42.60 -8.06 -0.30
C VAL A 760 -42.49 -6.92 0.72
N ARG A 761 -43.58 -6.65 1.43
CA ARG A 761 -43.70 -5.58 2.42
C ARG A 761 -43.52 -6.13 3.85
N VAL A 762 -43.24 -5.26 4.81
CA VAL A 762 -42.94 -5.63 6.22
C VAL A 762 -44.11 -6.37 6.87
N GLU A 763 -45.34 -6.01 6.54
CA GLU A 763 -46.56 -6.68 7.00
C GLU A 763 -46.87 -8.02 6.30
N GLY A 764 -45.96 -8.54 5.46
CA GLY A 764 -46.13 -9.78 4.71
C GLY A 764 -47.02 -9.66 3.46
N SER A 765 -47.45 -8.44 3.11
CA SER A 765 -48.16 -8.18 1.85
C SER A 765 -47.18 -8.15 0.66
N VAL A 766 -47.71 -8.16 -0.57
CA VAL A 766 -46.92 -7.98 -1.79
C VAL A 766 -47.48 -6.86 -2.65
N ASP A 767 -46.61 -5.90 -3.00
CA ASP A 767 -46.91 -4.78 -3.88
C ASP A 767 -46.40 -5.09 -5.30
N LEU A 768 -47.24 -4.92 -6.32
CA LEU A 768 -46.76 -4.98 -7.71
C LEU A 768 -46.00 -3.69 -8.04
N THR A 769 -44.76 -3.81 -8.49
CA THR A 769 -43.86 -2.69 -8.75
C THR A 769 -43.24 -2.74 -10.16
N TYR A 770 -43.06 -1.57 -10.75
CA TYR A 770 -42.13 -1.35 -11.85
C TYR A 770 -40.72 -1.16 -11.30
N VAL A 771 -39.75 -1.91 -11.82
CA VAL A 771 -38.33 -1.69 -11.51
C VAL A 771 -37.73 -0.80 -12.59
N VAL A 772 -37.20 0.36 -12.19
CA VAL A 772 -36.77 1.45 -13.09
C VAL A 772 -35.31 1.78 -12.83
N GLN A 773 -34.45 1.61 -13.83
CA GLN A 773 -33.05 2.07 -13.77
C GLN A 773 -32.89 3.46 -14.38
N ILE A 774 -32.00 4.28 -13.81
CA ILE A 774 -31.87 5.72 -14.12
C ILE A 774 -30.39 6.11 -14.10
N THR A 775 -29.88 6.73 -15.17
CA THR A 775 -28.50 7.25 -15.22
C THR A 775 -28.42 8.78 -15.43
N ASN A 776 -27.34 9.40 -14.93
CA ASN A 776 -26.98 10.80 -15.19
C ASN A 776 -25.59 10.90 -15.86
N LYS A 777 -25.55 11.42 -17.09
CA LYS A 777 -24.32 11.56 -17.90
C LYS A 777 -23.41 12.74 -17.51
N THR A 778 -23.72 13.48 -16.44
CA THR A 778 -22.92 14.65 -16.01
C THR A 778 -22.49 14.58 -14.54
N SER A 779 -22.97 13.58 -13.79
CA SER A 779 -22.51 13.29 -12.42
C SER A 779 -22.32 11.79 -12.17
N ASN A 780 -22.25 11.00 -13.25
CA ASN A 780 -22.17 9.53 -13.28
C ASN A 780 -23.17 8.75 -12.40
N LEU A 781 -24.22 9.40 -11.88
CA LEU A 781 -25.19 8.79 -10.96
C LEU A 781 -26.01 7.69 -11.65
N TRP A 782 -26.16 6.52 -11.01
CA TRP A 782 -26.93 5.37 -11.47
C TRP A 782 -27.74 4.78 -10.31
N VAL A 783 -29.06 4.70 -10.44
CA VAL A 783 -29.96 4.18 -9.39
C VAL A 783 -31.01 3.23 -9.97
N GLU A 784 -31.55 2.34 -9.14
CA GLU A 784 -32.71 1.48 -9.43
C GLU A 784 -33.85 1.76 -8.42
N ALA A 785 -35.04 2.06 -8.93
CA ALA A 785 -36.21 2.39 -8.11
C ALA A 785 -37.35 1.40 -8.31
N PHE A 786 -37.93 0.92 -7.21
CA PHE A 786 -39.16 0.11 -7.20
C PHE A 786 -40.35 1.04 -7.07
N VAL A 787 -41.08 1.28 -8.16
CA VAL A 787 -42.21 2.21 -8.25
C VAL A 787 -43.52 1.42 -8.23
N SER A 788 -44.47 1.76 -7.36
CA SER A 788 -45.77 1.07 -7.29
C SER A 788 -46.50 1.14 -8.63
N ALA A 789 -46.82 -0.02 -9.21
CA ALA A 789 -47.64 -0.11 -10.42
C ALA A 789 -49.11 0.31 -10.18
N HIS A 790 -49.50 0.53 -8.92
CA HIS A 790 -50.84 0.99 -8.53
C HIS A 790 -50.89 2.51 -8.24
N SER A 791 -49.90 3.07 -7.55
CA SER A 791 -49.91 4.48 -7.12
C SER A 791 -48.92 5.40 -7.83
N GLY A 792 -47.93 4.86 -8.55
CA GLY A 792 -46.82 5.64 -9.14
C GLY A 792 -45.81 6.18 -8.11
N GLN A 793 -45.95 5.84 -6.82
CA GLN A 793 -45.00 6.24 -5.79
C GLN A 793 -43.78 5.33 -5.76
N VAL A 794 -42.61 5.91 -5.50
CA VAL A 794 -41.37 5.17 -5.20
C VAL A 794 -41.51 4.47 -3.85
N LEU A 795 -41.38 3.13 -3.84
CA LEU A 795 -41.49 2.27 -2.65
C LEU A 795 -40.14 1.79 -2.12
N SER A 796 -39.08 1.78 -2.95
CA SER A 796 -37.69 1.49 -2.58
C SER A 796 -36.72 2.08 -3.64
N VAL A 797 -35.47 2.37 -3.26
CA VAL A 797 -34.39 2.85 -4.16
C VAL A 797 -33.04 2.25 -3.79
N THR A 798 -32.28 1.82 -4.79
CA THR A 798 -30.89 1.33 -4.73
C THR A 798 -30.00 2.28 -5.53
N ASP A 799 -28.74 2.49 -5.10
CA ASP A 799 -27.76 3.39 -5.73
C ASP A 799 -26.48 2.61 -6.10
N PHE A 800 -25.78 3.02 -7.16
CA PHE A 800 -24.71 2.27 -7.82
C PHE A 800 -23.47 3.12 -8.24
N THR A 801 -23.36 4.39 -7.83
CA THR A 801 -22.29 5.30 -8.30
C THR A 801 -21.16 5.52 -7.29
N ALA A 802 -19.99 5.89 -7.81
CA ALA A 802 -18.77 6.15 -7.05
C ALA A 802 -18.05 7.45 -7.51
N HIS A 803 -17.16 7.97 -6.66
CA HIS A 803 -16.49 9.29 -6.75
C HIS A 803 -15.12 9.22 -6.06
N ALA A 804 -14.13 10.04 -6.47
CA ALA A 804 -12.82 10.10 -5.82
C ALA A 804 -12.78 11.13 -4.68
N THR A 805 -12.19 10.77 -3.55
CA THR A 805 -12.24 11.54 -2.29
C THR A 805 -11.02 11.23 -1.44
N PHE A 806 -10.18 12.24 -1.16
CA PHE A 806 -8.88 12.09 -0.49
C PHE A 806 -8.83 12.85 0.84
N ASN A 807 -8.61 12.15 1.95
CA ASN A 807 -8.33 12.77 3.25
C ASN A 807 -6.82 12.85 3.45
N VAL A 808 -6.25 14.04 3.38
CA VAL A 808 -4.79 14.23 3.26
C VAL A 808 -4.34 15.49 3.96
N VAL A 809 -3.04 15.60 4.26
CA VAL A 809 -2.42 16.87 4.64
C VAL A 809 -2.38 17.72 3.37
N PRO A 810 -3.10 18.86 3.30
CA PRO A 810 -3.12 19.71 2.11
C PRO A 810 -1.71 20.13 1.73
N ILE A 811 -1.43 20.31 0.43
CA ILE A 811 -0.06 20.42 -0.07
C ILE A 811 0.77 21.55 0.58
N GLN A 812 0.14 22.67 0.98
CA GLN A 812 0.78 23.81 1.68
C GLN A 812 0.97 23.63 3.19
N GLU A 813 0.50 22.53 3.76
CA GLU A 813 0.68 22.17 5.17
C GLU A 813 1.90 21.25 5.28
N ASN A 814 2.79 21.50 6.24
CA ASN A 814 4.14 20.89 6.24
C ASN A 814 4.13 19.44 6.73
N ASN A 815 3.25 19.12 7.68
CA ASN A 815 3.16 17.80 8.28
C ASN A 815 1.78 17.56 8.89
N PHE A 816 1.54 16.34 9.37
CA PHE A 816 0.27 15.95 9.99
C PHE A 816 -0.29 16.96 11.02
N PHE A 817 0.55 17.54 11.88
CA PHE A 817 0.08 18.40 12.98
C PHE A 817 -0.55 19.72 12.52
N ASP A 818 -0.30 20.14 11.28
CA ASP A 818 -0.92 21.32 10.67
C ASP A 818 -2.37 21.05 10.22
N GLY A 819 -2.74 19.77 10.06
CA GLY A 819 -4.12 19.29 9.94
C GLY A 819 -4.51 18.73 8.57
N ARG A 820 -5.32 17.65 8.56
CA ARG A 820 -5.82 16.98 7.36
C ARG A 820 -7.20 17.48 6.92
N LYS A 821 -7.49 17.39 5.61
CA LYS A 821 -8.77 17.80 5.01
C LYS A 821 -9.23 16.76 3.99
N VAL A 822 -10.55 16.56 3.91
CA VAL A 822 -11.18 15.73 2.87
C VAL A 822 -11.39 16.57 1.61
N LEU A 823 -10.68 16.21 0.55
CA LEU A 823 -10.77 16.74 -0.81
C LEU A 823 -11.60 15.78 -1.68
N VAL A 824 -12.15 16.25 -2.80
CA VAL A 824 -12.94 15.46 -3.77
C VAL A 824 -12.42 15.78 -5.16
N ASP A 825 -12.18 14.74 -5.97
CA ASP A 825 -11.64 14.81 -7.34
C ASP A 825 -10.50 15.87 -7.53
N PRO A 826 -9.37 15.78 -6.79
CA PRO A 826 -8.34 16.84 -6.70
C PRO A 826 -7.34 16.91 -7.88
N GLU A 827 -7.51 16.08 -8.90
CA GLU A 827 -6.57 15.86 -10.00
C GLU A 827 -6.60 16.94 -11.10
N ASP A 828 -5.43 17.39 -11.58
CA ASP A 828 -5.36 18.35 -12.69
C ASP A 828 -5.41 17.63 -14.04
N LEU A 829 -6.61 17.50 -14.60
CA LEU A 829 -6.86 16.84 -15.89
C LEU A 829 -6.17 17.48 -17.11
N GLN A 830 -5.46 18.61 -16.97
CA GLN A 830 -4.56 19.12 -18.01
C GLN A 830 -3.16 18.47 -17.95
N SER A 831 -2.66 18.21 -16.73
CA SER A 831 -1.35 17.61 -16.46
C SER A 831 -1.43 16.08 -16.38
N SER A 832 -2.57 15.56 -15.89
CA SER A 832 -2.93 14.15 -15.78
C SER A 832 -4.20 13.81 -16.58
N PRO A 833 -4.15 13.71 -17.93
CA PRO A 833 -5.36 13.66 -18.78
C PRO A 833 -6.22 12.40 -18.67
N VAL A 834 -5.74 11.38 -17.94
CA VAL A 834 -6.46 10.13 -17.64
C VAL A 834 -6.88 10.04 -16.15
N GLY A 835 -6.67 11.11 -15.37
CA GLY A 835 -6.75 11.09 -13.92
C GLY A 835 -5.56 10.38 -13.26
N TRP A 836 -5.48 10.40 -11.94
CA TRP A 836 -4.39 9.77 -11.19
C TRP A 836 -4.56 8.25 -11.02
N ILE A 837 -5.77 7.72 -11.22
CA ILE A 837 -6.14 6.33 -10.85
C ILE A 837 -6.56 5.45 -12.03
N SER A 838 -6.16 5.78 -13.27
CA SER A 838 -6.47 4.97 -14.46
C SER A 838 -5.29 4.86 -15.42
N PRO A 839 -4.83 3.64 -15.77
CA PRO A 839 -3.76 3.44 -16.75
C PRO A 839 -4.26 3.67 -18.20
N PRO A 840 -3.40 4.14 -19.13
CA PRO A 840 -3.77 4.35 -20.53
C PRO A 840 -4.12 3.07 -21.29
N GLN A 841 -5.18 3.12 -22.11
CA GLN A 841 -5.73 1.95 -22.83
C GLN A 841 -4.76 1.26 -23.82
N GLU A 842 -3.71 1.95 -24.27
CA GLU A 842 -2.75 1.39 -25.23
C GLU A 842 -1.76 0.42 -24.56
N PHE A 843 -1.59 0.51 -23.24
CA PHE A 843 -0.83 -0.43 -22.44
C PHE A 843 -1.75 -1.52 -21.89
N ASN A 844 -1.84 -2.66 -22.61
CA ASN A 844 -2.56 -3.85 -22.17
C ASN A 844 -1.80 -4.61 -21.05
N LEU A 845 -1.54 -3.91 -19.95
CA LEU A 845 -0.86 -4.41 -18.75
C LEU A 845 -1.86 -5.01 -17.77
N SER A 846 -1.60 -6.24 -17.33
CA SER A 846 -1.97 -6.65 -15.98
C SER A 846 -0.99 -5.99 -15.02
N LEU A 847 -1.42 -4.91 -14.36
CA LEU A 847 -0.59 -4.17 -13.41
C LEU A 847 -0.48 -4.96 -12.10
N GLU A 848 0.65 -5.66 -11.92
CA GLU A 848 1.01 -6.34 -10.65
C GLU A 848 1.45 -5.35 -9.55
N LEU A 849 1.32 -4.05 -9.80
CA LEU A 849 1.59 -2.96 -8.85
C LEU A 849 0.54 -1.85 -9.02
N PRO A 850 0.18 -1.11 -7.96
CA PRO A 850 -0.97 -0.22 -7.95
C PRO A 850 -0.59 1.22 -8.29
N GLY A 851 -1.28 1.84 -9.25
CA GLY A 851 -1.03 3.24 -9.61
C GLY A 851 -1.77 3.71 -10.85
N GLY A 852 -1.40 4.89 -11.33
CA GLY A 852 -1.87 5.47 -12.58
C GLY A 852 -0.72 5.83 -13.50
N ASN A 853 -0.92 6.85 -14.35
CA ASN A 853 0.09 7.23 -15.34
C ASN A 853 1.39 7.79 -14.72
N ASN A 854 1.33 8.42 -13.54
CA ASN A 854 2.45 9.20 -13.00
C ASN A 854 3.18 8.53 -11.83
N VAL A 855 2.43 7.79 -10.98
CA VAL A 855 2.90 7.25 -9.70
C VAL A 855 2.33 5.85 -9.47
N ILE A 856 3.17 4.95 -8.93
CA ILE A 856 2.86 3.58 -8.52
C ILE A 856 3.29 3.40 -7.06
N MET A 857 2.35 3.06 -6.17
CA MET A 857 2.56 3.03 -4.70
C MET A 857 2.69 1.62 -4.15
N PHE A 858 3.57 1.41 -3.18
CA PHE A 858 3.64 0.18 -2.39
C PHE A 858 4.27 0.41 -1.01
N ALA A 859 4.53 -0.67 -0.30
CA ALA A 859 5.35 -0.68 0.90
C ALA A 859 6.20 -1.96 0.95
N ASP A 860 7.52 -1.81 1.09
CA ASP A 860 8.50 -2.90 1.21
C ASP A 860 8.91 -3.09 2.68
N ARG A 861 8.62 -4.26 3.29
CA ARG A 861 8.89 -4.52 4.72
C ARG A 861 9.49 -5.90 4.99
N SER A 862 10.80 -6.04 4.86
CA SER A 862 11.39 -7.28 4.36
C SER A 862 12.47 -7.95 5.24
N LEU A 863 12.09 -8.43 6.41
CA LEU A 863 12.46 -9.77 6.89
C LEU A 863 11.20 -10.41 7.52
N ALA A 864 10.71 -11.53 7.01
CA ALA A 864 11.14 -12.24 5.81
C ALA A 864 10.06 -13.17 5.26
N VAL A 865 10.23 -13.55 3.99
CA VAL A 865 9.52 -14.61 3.25
C VAL A 865 8.11 -14.25 2.74
N GLY A 866 7.86 -14.55 1.46
CA GLY A 866 6.52 -14.73 0.87
C GLY A 866 5.76 -13.48 0.44
N ASP A 867 6.09 -12.33 1.01
CA ASP A 867 5.30 -11.10 0.91
C ASP A 867 4.99 -10.60 -0.53
N THR A 868 3.70 -10.53 -0.87
CA THR A 868 3.19 -9.85 -2.08
C THR A 868 2.20 -8.72 -1.79
N ARG A 869 2.10 -8.19 -0.55
CA ARG A 869 1.36 -6.94 -0.23
C ARG A 869 2.04 -5.67 -0.75
N VAL A 870 3.15 -5.83 -1.45
CA VAL A 870 3.70 -4.82 -2.34
C VAL A 870 2.75 -4.58 -3.53
N ALA A 871 1.94 -5.57 -3.93
CA ALA A 871 1.29 -5.63 -5.25
C ALA A 871 -0.02 -4.85 -5.44
N ASN A 872 -1.00 -4.88 -4.52
CA ASN A 872 -2.38 -4.49 -4.85
C ASN A 872 -2.96 -3.29 -4.06
N SER A 873 -2.13 -2.46 -3.40
CA SER A 873 -2.53 -1.42 -2.41
C SER A 873 -3.42 -0.24 -2.89
N ILE A 874 -3.70 -0.14 -4.20
CA ILE A 874 -4.74 0.76 -4.76
C ILE A 874 -5.80 -0.05 -5.55
N GLU A 875 -5.54 -1.31 -5.92
CA GLU A 875 -6.40 -2.08 -6.83
C GLU A 875 -7.74 -2.53 -6.20
N GLN A 876 -7.79 -2.88 -4.90
CA GLN A 876 -8.96 -3.63 -4.37
C GLN A 876 -9.57 -3.19 -3.03
N SER A 877 -9.02 -2.22 -2.28
CA SER A 877 -9.57 -1.83 -0.96
C SER A 877 -10.54 -0.64 -0.96
N ASN A 878 -11.04 -0.19 -2.12
CA ASN A 878 -11.96 0.95 -2.18
C ASN A 878 -13.16 0.78 -3.11
N SER A 879 -14.32 1.29 -2.68
CA SER A 879 -15.51 1.46 -3.54
C SER A 879 -15.26 2.63 -4.50
N ILE A 880 -14.47 2.37 -5.55
CA ILE A 880 -13.99 3.29 -6.60
C ILE A 880 -13.86 4.75 -6.10
N GLY A 881 -12.88 4.99 -5.22
CA GLY A 881 -12.40 6.33 -4.91
C GLY A 881 -12.50 6.86 -3.47
N LEU A 882 -12.79 6.07 -2.43
CA LEU A 882 -12.91 6.62 -1.06
C LEU A 882 -11.61 6.56 -0.22
N PHE A 883 -10.57 7.30 -0.65
CA PHE A 883 -9.27 7.50 0.03
C PHE A 883 -9.39 8.37 1.30
N ASN A 884 -10.28 8.00 2.23
CA ASN A 884 -10.65 8.78 3.42
C ASN A 884 -10.19 8.13 4.73
N ASN A 885 -8.91 7.76 4.79
CA ASN A 885 -8.38 6.96 5.89
C ASN A 885 -7.90 7.82 7.08
N ASN A 886 -7.91 7.27 8.29
CA ASN A 886 -7.47 7.97 9.50
C ASN A 886 -6.00 7.65 9.81
N TYR A 887 -5.26 8.59 10.39
CA TYR A 887 -3.88 8.39 10.84
C TYR A 887 -3.70 9.03 12.22
N ASP A 888 -2.88 8.40 13.05
CA ASP A 888 -2.47 8.89 14.37
C ASP A 888 -0.96 9.15 14.30
N PRO A 889 -0.49 10.39 14.53
CA PRO A 889 0.92 10.71 14.42
C PRO A 889 1.75 10.08 15.52
N ASP A 890 1.19 9.88 16.72
CA ASP A 890 1.87 9.35 17.89
C ASP A 890 1.91 7.81 17.92
N ASP A 891 1.23 7.15 16.95
CA ASP A 891 1.45 5.76 16.54
C ASP A 891 1.76 5.73 15.03
N PRO A 892 2.94 6.23 14.59
CA PRO A 892 3.22 6.47 13.16
C PRO A 892 3.23 5.19 12.33
N ARG A 893 3.56 4.06 12.96
CA ARG A 893 3.59 2.72 12.37
C ARG A 893 2.20 2.14 12.17
N ASN A 894 1.17 2.81 12.67
CA ASN A 894 -0.21 2.38 12.56
C ASN A 894 -0.58 2.15 11.09
N ILE A 895 -1.24 1.02 10.86
CA ILE A 895 -1.44 0.50 9.52
C ILE A 895 -2.88 0.62 9.04
N ASN A 896 -3.82 0.78 9.97
CA ASN A 896 -5.06 1.46 9.63
C ASN A 896 -4.77 2.98 9.42
N GLY A 897 -3.56 3.43 9.80
CA GLY A 897 -2.88 4.62 9.31
C GLY A 897 -2.08 4.46 8.00
N LEU A 898 -1.74 3.25 7.51
CA LEU A 898 -0.99 3.12 6.25
C LEU A 898 -1.85 3.51 5.06
N GLU A 899 -3.12 3.13 5.02
CA GLU A 899 -3.96 3.58 3.89
C GLU A 899 -3.99 5.12 3.87
N ALA A 900 -3.94 5.80 5.02
CA ALA A 900 -3.77 7.25 5.10
C ALA A 900 -2.36 7.76 4.75
N VAL A 901 -1.29 6.99 4.99
CA VAL A 901 0.09 7.26 4.55
C VAL A 901 0.22 7.12 3.03
N LEU A 902 -0.36 6.07 2.46
CA LEU A 902 -0.48 5.85 1.03
C LEU A 902 -1.32 6.96 0.39
N ASP A 903 -2.49 7.30 0.96
CA ASP A 903 -3.33 8.42 0.51
C ASP A 903 -2.52 9.73 0.50
N ASN A 904 -1.79 10.03 1.58
CA ASN A 904 -1.02 11.27 1.73
C ASN A 904 0.16 11.33 0.77
N ALA A 905 0.96 10.27 0.69
CA ALA A 905 2.09 10.19 -0.23
C ALA A 905 1.63 10.16 -1.69
N PHE A 906 0.62 9.37 -2.05
CA PHE A 906 0.07 9.34 -3.42
C PHE A 906 -0.49 10.70 -3.84
N PHE A 907 -1.21 11.38 -2.95
CA PHE A 907 -1.67 12.75 -3.16
C PHE A 907 -0.50 13.72 -3.35
N VAL A 908 0.49 13.75 -2.44
CA VAL A 908 1.62 14.68 -2.56
C VAL A 908 2.45 14.40 -3.80
N MET A 909 2.75 13.14 -4.12
CA MET A 909 3.59 12.78 -5.26
C MET A 909 2.88 13.05 -6.61
N ASN A 910 1.56 12.82 -6.73
CA ASN A 910 0.81 13.22 -7.93
C ASN A 910 0.57 14.74 -7.99
N THR A 911 0.35 15.41 -6.85
CA THR A 911 0.23 16.88 -6.82
C THR A 911 1.56 17.53 -7.21
N MET A 912 2.70 16.97 -6.79
CA MET A 912 4.04 17.39 -7.21
C MET A 912 4.29 17.10 -8.69
N HIS A 913 3.80 15.98 -9.24
CA HIS A 913 3.77 15.78 -10.70
C HIS A 913 2.98 16.91 -11.39
N ASP A 914 1.72 17.15 -11.02
CA ASP A 914 0.86 18.12 -11.71
C ASP A 914 1.37 19.57 -11.57
N ILE A 915 1.88 19.96 -10.39
CA ILE A 915 2.52 21.28 -10.18
C ILE A 915 3.80 21.41 -11.03
N SER A 916 4.71 20.43 -10.97
CA SER A 916 5.96 20.52 -11.74
C SER A 916 5.72 20.44 -13.25
N TYR A 917 4.70 19.70 -13.70
CA TYR A 917 4.22 19.67 -15.09
C TYR A 917 3.82 21.07 -15.56
N ARG A 918 3.00 21.79 -14.77
CA ARG A 918 2.60 23.17 -15.03
C ARG A 918 3.80 24.12 -15.18
N TYR A 919 4.83 23.95 -14.36
CA TYR A 919 6.08 24.74 -14.43
C TYR A 919 7.09 24.25 -15.48
N GLY A 920 6.81 23.17 -16.22
CA GLY A 920 7.58 22.74 -17.40
C GLY A 920 8.23 21.36 -17.32
N PHE A 921 8.11 20.63 -16.21
CA PHE A 921 8.54 19.23 -16.07
C PHE A 921 7.57 18.28 -16.78
N THR A 922 7.57 18.39 -18.10
CA THR A 922 6.70 17.67 -19.04
C THR A 922 7.39 16.41 -19.60
N GLU A 923 6.68 15.65 -20.42
CA GLU A 923 7.19 14.45 -21.12
C GLU A 923 8.42 14.78 -21.98
N ASN A 924 8.47 16.02 -22.47
CA ASN A 924 9.59 16.60 -23.21
C ASN A 924 10.84 16.89 -22.34
N ALA A 925 10.66 17.09 -21.03
CA ALA A 925 11.70 17.40 -20.04
C ALA A 925 12.11 16.17 -19.20
N SER A 926 11.83 14.96 -19.70
CA SER A 926 12.13 13.68 -19.05
C SER A 926 11.44 13.50 -17.68
N ASN A 927 10.15 13.84 -17.60
CA ASN A 927 9.32 13.58 -16.41
C ASN A 927 9.04 12.06 -16.20
N PHE A 928 8.11 11.73 -15.30
CA PHE A 928 7.88 10.36 -14.84
C PHE A 928 6.50 9.87 -15.28
N GLN A 929 6.42 9.12 -16.38
CA GLN A 929 5.14 8.66 -16.92
C GLN A 929 5.17 7.25 -17.52
N LEU A 930 4.10 6.48 -17.27
CA LEU A 930 3.87 5.15 -17.83
C LEU A 930 3.64 5.23 -19.35
N SER A 931 2.88 6.22 -19.81
CA SER A 931 2.85 6.66 -21.21
C SER A 931 2.83 8.18 -21.29
N ASN A 932 3.54 8.70 -22.29
CA ASN A 932 3.59 10.10 -22.64
C ASN A 932 2.38 10.52 -23.52
N LEU A 933 1.44 9.60 -23.79
CA LEU A 933 0.21 9.82 -24.57
C LEU A 933 0.47 10.47 -25.95
N GLY A 934 1.57 10.10 -26.60
CA GLY A 934 1.99 10.64 -27.90
C GLY A 934 2.68 12.01 -27.86
N LYS A 935 3.01 12.53 -26.68
CA LYS A 935 3.90 13.68 -26.48
C LYS A 935 5.35 13.21 -26.30
N GLY A 936 6.32 14.13 -26.39
CA GLY A 936 7.73 13.83 -26.11
C GLY A 936 8.37 12.83 -27.09
N VAL A 937 9.31 12.03 -26.59
CA VAL A 937 9.99 10.95 -27.33
C VAL A 937 9.61 9.58 -26.77
N SER A 938 9.34 8.62 -27.66
CA SER A 938 8.91 7.26 -27.27
C SER A 938 10.02 6.38 -26.66
N GLU A 939 11.27 6.84 -26.66
CA GLU A 939 12.39 6.17 -25.98
C GLU A 939 12.44 6.48 -24.47
N GLY A 940 11.52 7.32 -23.97
CA GLY A 940 11.42 7.72 -22.55
C GLY A 940 10.08 7.38 -21.89
N GLU A 941 9.24 6.54 -22.48
CA GLU A 941 8.00 6.05 -21.82
C GLU A 941 8.29 4.91 -20.84
N GLY A 942 7.40 4.71 -19.86
CA GLY A 942 7.41 3.56 -18.98
C GLY A 942 8.12 3.78 -17.64
N ASP A 943 8.21 5.03 -17.16
CA ASP A 943 8.97 5.40 -15.96
C ASP A 943 8.18 6.17 -14.87
N PRO A 944 6.94 5.76 -14.53
CA PRO A 944 6.19 6.38 -13.43
C PRO A 944 6.92 6.19 -12.10
N VAL A 945 6.74 7.13 -11.16
CA VAL A 945 7.44 7.08 -9.87
C VAL A 945 6.95 5.91 -9.04
N ARG A 946 7.84 4.95 -8.77
CA ARG A 946 7.60 3.90 -7.78
C ARG A 946 7.82 4.50 -6.39
N VAL A 947 6.89 4.28 -5.46
CA VAL A 947 6.93 4.91 -4.13
C VAL A 947 6.66 3.86 -3.06
N SER A 948 7.68 3.56 -2.26
CA SER A 948 7.59 2.69 -1.10
C SER A 948 7.41 3.52 0.17
N VAL A 949 6.35 3.27 0.95
CA VAL A 949 6.07 4.00 2.20
C VAL A 949 6.14 3.12 3.43
N GLN A 950 6.57 3.71 4.56
CA GLN A 950 6.94 2.99 5.78
C GLN A 950 7.94 1.86 5.48
N ASP A 951 8.83 2.12 4.54
CA ASP A 951 9.75 1.12 4.01
C ASP A 951 10.70 0.67 5.13
N SER A 952 10.89 -0.65 5.25
CA SER A 952 11.71 -1.22 6.33
C SER A 952 13.20 -1.00 6.15
N SER A 953 13.60 -0.51 4.97
CA SER A 953 14.97 -0.35 4.52
C SER A 953 15.85 0.27 5.59
N SER A 954 15.83 1.59 5.73
CA SER A 954 16.66 2.29 6.69
C SER A 954 15.83 2.75 7.89
N THR A 955 16.48 3.48 8.78
CA THR A 955 15.87 4.18 9.91
C THR A 955 16.37 5.62 9.87
N ASN A 956 15.57 6.58 10.33
CA ASN A 956 15.96 7.98 10.42
C ASN A 956 16.42 8.59 9.07
N ASN A 957 15.75 8.23 7.98
CA ASN A 957 15.99 8.81 6.66
C ASN A 957 14.73 8.75 5.78
N ALA A 958 14.80 9.36 4.59
CA ALA A 958 14.05 8.97 3.39
C ALA A 958 15.05 8.96 2.21
N GLN A 959 14.65 8.54 1.01
CA GLN A 959 15.49 8.64 -0.18
C GLN A 959 14.73 8.50 -1.50
N PHE A 960 15.19 9.16 -2.56
CA PHE A 960 14.66 9.05 -3.91
C PHE A 960 15.71 8.56 -4.91
N GLN A 961 15.55 7.31 -5.35
CA GLN A 961 16.40 6.67 -6.35
C GLN A 961 16.01 7.16 -7.75
N THR A 962 16.86 7.99 -8.39
CA THR A 962 16.63 8.45 -9.77
C THR A 962 17.54 7.71 -10.76
N PRO A 963 17.03 6.74 -11.53
CA PRO A 963 17.68 6.23 -12.73
C PRO A 963 17.40 7.15 -13.94
N PRO A 964 18.04 6.90 -15.09
CA PRO A 964 17.76 7.59 -16.34
C PRO A 964 16.29 7.55 -16.80
N GLU A 965 15.95 8.45 -17.73
CA GLU A 965 14.74 8.46 -18.55
C GLU A 965 14.44 7.09 -19.18
N GLY A 966 13.17 6.66 -19.15
CA GLY A 966 12.77 5.31 -19.58
C GLY A 966 13.09 4.21 -18.56
N SER A 967 13.31 4.56 -17.28
CA SER A 967 13.42 3.62 -16.16
C SER A 967 12.70 4.19 -14.92
N PRO A 968 11.77 3.45 -14.29
CA PRO A 968 11.03 3.93 -13.12
C PRO A 968 11.95 4.32 -11.95
N PRO A 969 11.88 5.56 -11.41
CA PRO A 969 12.54 5.91 -10.17
C PRO A 969 11.84 5.27 -8.97
N LEU A 970 12.54 5.17 -7.84
CA LEU A 970 12.02 4.58 -6.60
C LEU A 970 12.23 5.52 -5.40
N ALA A 971 11.14 6.15 -4.94
CA ALA A 971 11.11 6.86 -3.66
C ALA A 971 10.88 5.88 -2.51
N GLN A 972 11.54 6.08 -1.36
CA GLN A 972 11.37 5.24 -0.17
C GLN A 972 11.35 6.07 1.10
N PHE A 973 10.29 5.92 1.88
CA PHE A 973 10.00 6.72 3.08
C PHE A 973 10.04 5.85 4.32
N PHE A 974 11.01 6.10 5.21
CA PHE A 974 11.23 5.32 6.42
C PHE A 974 10.63 6.01 7.67
N PHE A 975 10.76 5.37 8.82
CA PHE A 975 10.45 5.99 10.10
C PHE A 975 11.67 6.68 10.71
N PHE A 976 11.46 7.81 11.37
CA PHE A 976 12.44 8.53 12.18
C PHE A 976 12.13 8.32 13.67
N ASP A 977 13.12 7.92 14.46
CA ASP A 977 13.06 7.74 15.91
C ASP A 977 13.92 8.75 16.71
N SER A 978 14.72 9.56 16.01
CA SER A 978 15.59 10.57 16.60
C SER A 978 14.83 11.55 17.51
N ASN A 979 15.29 11.67 18.76
CA ASN A 979 14.66 12.36 19.89
C ASN A 979 13.54 11.62 20.66
N GLY A 980 13.23 10.35 20.35
CA GLY A 980 12.48 9.47 21.25
C GLY A 980 10.95 9.61 21.22
N ALA A 981 10.42 10.24 20.18
CA ALA A 981 9.05 10.01 19.71
C ALA A 981 9.16 9.65 18.23
N GLU A 982 8.70 8.46 17.84
CA GLU A 982 8.85 7.98 16.48
C GLU A 982 7.85 8.66 15.54
N ARG A 983 8.18 8.76 14.25
CA ARG A 983 7.40 9.45 13.21
C ARG A 983 7.56 8.78 11.84
N ASP A 984 6.54 8.90 11.00
CA ASP A 984 6.56 8.44 9.60
C ASP A 984 6.95 9.59 8.66
N SER A 985 7.98 9.42 7.83
CA SER A 985 8.35 10.46 6.86
C SER A 985 7.27 10.72 5.80
N SER A 986 6.37 9.77 5.57
CA SER A 986 5.23 9.90 4.65
C SER A 986 4.11 10.83 5.15
N PHE A 987 4.23 11.37 6.37
CA PHE A 987 3.37 12.43 6.90
C PHE A 987 4.11 13.74 7.20
N ALA A 988 5.37 13.82 6.78
CA ALA A 988 6.13 15.05 6.62
C ALA A 988 6.06 15.43 5.13
N ASN A 989 5.12 16.31 4.76
CA ASN A 989 4.96 16.76 3.38
C ASN A 989 6.23 17.47 2.89
N ASP A 990 6.93 18.19 3.78
CA ASP A 990 8.24 18.78 3.50
C ASP A 990 9.28 17.72 3.08
N VAL A 991 9.25 16.51 3.67
CA VAL A 991 10.12 15.40 3.29
C VAL A 991 9.64 14.69 2.00
N LEU A 992 8.33 14.47 1.84
CA LEU A 992 7.76 13.94 0.58
C LEU A 992 8.12 14.82 -0.63
N ILE A 993 8.00 16.14 -0.48
CA ILE A 993 8.34 17.14 -1.52
C ILE A 993 9.85 17.19 -1.75
N HIS A 994 10.67 17.11 -0.69
CA HIS A 994 12.12 17.01 -0.78
C HIS A 994 12.54 15.81 -1.63
N GLU A 995 12.04 14.61 -1.31
CA GLU A 995 12.39 13.40 -2.06
C GLU A 995 11.93 13.47 -3.54
N PHE A 996 10.69 13.87 -3.82
CA PHE A 996 10.24 14.02 -5.23
C PHE A 996 11.11 15.04 -6.00
N THR A 997 11.63 16.06 -5.33
CA THR A 997 12.51 17.06 -5.93
C THR A 997 13.91 16.54 -6.24
N HIS A 998 14.42 15.51 -5.54
CA HIS A 998 15.60 14.78 -6.01
C HIS A 998 15.35 14.12 -7.37
N GLY A 999 14.14 13.62 -7.61
CA GLY A 999 13.68 13.16 -8.92
C GLY A 999 13.72 14.24 -9.99
N ILE A 1000 13.03 15.36 -9.75
CA ILE A 1000 13.00 16.53 -10.65
C ILE A 1000 14.43 17.00 -10.99
N THR A 1001 15.25 17.24 -9.95
CA THR A 1001 16.60 17.81 -10.11
C THR A 1001 17.56 16.86 -10.84
N ASN A 1002 17.51 15.55 -10.61
CA ASN A 1002 18.34 14.58 -11.33
C ASN A 1002 17.85 14.28 -12.75
N ARG A 1003 16.54 14.37 -13.04
CA ARG A 1003 16.04 14.29 -14.42
C ARG A 1003 16.34 15.55 -15.23
N MET A 1004 16.07 16.73 -14.70
CA MET A 1004 16.29 17.98 -15.43
C MET A 1004 17.78 18.31 -15.60
N THR A 1005 18.61 18.15 -14.55
CA THR A 1005 20.05 18.44 -14.63
C THR A 1005 20.75 17.43 -15.55
N GLY A 1006 21.10 17.86 -16.76
CA GLY A 1006 21.73 16.99 -17.75
C GLY A 1006 20.77 15.99 -18.42
N GLY A 1007 19.46 16.27 -18.41
CA GLY A 1007 18.47 15.77 -19.37
C GLY A 1007 18.25 14.26 -19.41
N GLY A 1008 17.52 13.74 -18.44
CA GLY A 1008 17.13 12.34 -18.37
C GLY A 1008 18.30 11.39 -18.10
N THR A 1009 19.47 11.88 -17.68
CA THR A 1009 20.66 11.03 -17.48
C THR A 1009 20.97 10.69 -16.02
N ALA A 1010 20.38 11.39 -15.04
CA ALA A 1010 20.44 11.15 -13.58
C ALA A 1010 21.83 11.03 -12.91
N ARG A 1011 22.92 11.11 -13.69
CA ARG A 1011 24.32 10.97 -13.24
C ARG A 1011 24.99 12.32 -12.97
N CYS A 1012 24.21 13.37 -12.77
CA CYS A 1012 24.66 14.76 -12.87
C CYS A 1012 24.63 15.58 -11.57
N LEU A 1013 24.21 15.00 -10.44
CA LEU A 1013 24.33 15.59 -9.10
C LEU A 1013 25.05 14.60 -8.14
N GLN A 1014 26.21 14.10 -8.57
CA GLN A 1014 26.90 12.95 -7.96
C GLN A 1014 28.25 13.28 -7.29
N ASN A 1015 28.87 14.44 -7.62
CA ASN A 1015 29.96 14.98 -6.80
C ASN A 1015 29.38 15.61 -5.51
N LEU A 1016 30.17 15.72 -4.43
CA LEU A 1016 29.65 16.05 -3.10
C LEU A 1016 28.99 17.43 -2.99
N GLU A 1017 29.50 18.46 -3.69
CA GLU A 1017 28.89 19.80 -3.66
C GLU A 1017 27.67 19.89 -4.60
N ALA A 1018 27.69 19.17 -5.74
CA ALA A 1018 26.52 19.05 -6.61
C ALA A 1018 25.37 18.24 -5.97
N ALA A 1019 25.70 17.17 -5.24
CA ALA A 1019 24.75 16.42 -4.42
C ALA A 1019 24.17 17.33 -3.32
N GLY A 1020 25.01 18.12 -2.65
CA GLY A 1020 24.55 19.14 -1.70
C GLY A 1020 23.62 20.18 -2.31
N MET A 1021 23.84 20.62 -3.55
CA MET A 1021 22.84 21.46 -4.22
C MET A 1021 21.52 20.73 -4.49
N GLY A 1022 21.58 19.41 -4.77
CA GLY A 1022 20.43 18.51 -4.77
C GLY A 1022 19.60 18.64 -3.49
N GLU A 1023 20.22 18.39 -2.33
CA GLU A 1023 19.62 18.59 -1.00
C GLU A 1023 19.00 19.99 -0.86
N GLY A 1024 19.71 21.02 -1.30
CA GLY A 1024 19.30 22.41 -1.16
C GLY A 1024 18.14 22.84 -2.07
N TRP A 1025 18.01 22.26 -3.27
CA TRP A 1025 16.82 22.46 -4.11
C TRP A 1025 15.61 21.71 -3.54
N SER A 1026 15.82 20.51 -3.03
CA SER A 1026 14.79 19.68 -2.41
C SER A 1026 14.20 20.34 -1.15
N ASP A 1027 15.08 20.84 -0.27
CA ASP A 1027 14.70 21.68 0.88
C ASP A 1027 13.98 22.97 0.47
N MET A 1028 14.41 23.61 -0.63
CA MET A 1028 13.81 24.85 -1.10
C MET A 1028 12.44 24.64 -1.76
N MET A 1029 12.21 23.52 -2.45
CA MET A 1029 10.88 23.20 -2.98
C MET A 1029 9.87 23.01 -1.85
N ALA A 1030 10.25 22.25 -0.81
CA ALA A 1030 9.46 22.10 0.41
C ALA A 1030 9.15 23.46 1.05
N ALA A 1031 10.16 24.33 1.16
CA ALA A 1031 9.97 25.69 1.65
C ALA A 1031 9.00 26.49 0.76
N TRP A 1032 9.15 26.50 -0.57
CA TRP A 1032 8.28 27.24 -1.49
C TRP A 1032 6.81 26.82 -1.41
N VAL A 1033 6.54 25.51 -1.41
CA VAL A 1033 5.17 24.97 -1.32
C VAL A 1033 4.48 25.37 0.00
N SER A 1034 5.24 25.45 1.10
CA SER A 1034 4.71 25.76 2.43
C SER A 1034 4.18 27.19 2.63
N GLN A 1035 4.61 28.14 1.79
CA GLN A 1035 4.34 29.56 2.01
C GLN A 1035 2.94 29.94 1.53
N LYS A 1036 2.24 30.75 2.35
CA LYS A 1036 0.80 31.03 2.20
C LYS A 1036 0.47 32.53 2.08
N SER A 1037 1.47 33.41 2.11
CA SER A 1037 1.26 34.85 2.07
C SER A 1037 2.50 35.61 1.60
N ALA A 1038 2.36 36.92 1.38
CA ALA A 1038 3.50 37.82 1.11
C ALA A 1038 4.41 38.06 2.33
N ASN A 1039 4.01 37.64 3.54
CA ASN A 1039 4.95 37.52 4.67
C ASN A 1039 5.62 36.14 4.55
N VAL A 1040 6.94 36.13 4.49
CA VAL A 1040 7.76 34.91 4.33
C VAL A 1040 8.28 34.49 5.71
N ASP A 1041 7.74 33.38 6.23
CA ASP A 1041 7.94 32.92 7.60
C ASP A 1041 9.05 31.85 7.71
N ASP A 1042 9.97 32.03 8.68
CA ASP A 1042 11.15 31.18 8.95
C ASP A 1042 10.84 29.68 8.85
N PHE A 1043 11.47 28.99 7.90
CA PHE A 1043 11.17 27.59 7.57
C PHE A 1043 12.15 26.59 8.19
N ARG A 1044 11.71 25.34 8.41
CA ARG A 1044 12.52 24.25 8.99
C ARG A 1044 12.07 22.90 8.43
N VAL A 1045 12.99 22.17 7.79
CA VAL A 1045 12.76 20.80 7.31
C VAL A 1045 12.81 19.80 8.47
N GLY A 1046 11.94 18.78 8.44
CA GLY A 1046 11.88 17.70 9.41
C GLY A 1046 11.27 18.11 10.75
N LEU A 1047 10.44 19.17 10.77
CA LEU A 1047 9.76 19.66 11.99
C LEU A 1047 8.86 18.61 12.66
N TYR A 1048 8.38 17.65 11.89
CA TYR A 1048 7.61 16.50 12.38
C TYR A 1048 8.45 15.62 13.33
N PHE A 1049 9.77 15.55 13.12
CA PHE A 1049 10.73 14.70 13.84
C PHE A 1049 11.44 15.45 14.99
N ASP A 1050 12.08 16.58 14.70
CA ASP A 1050 12.69 17.46 15.71
C ASP A 1050 12.10 18.88 15.60
N ARG A 1051 11.68 19.46 16.73
CA ARG A 1051 11.18 20.83 16.82
C ARG A 1051 12.21 21.90 16.44
N LYS A 1052 13.50 21.53 16.32
CA LYS A 1052 14.57 22.37 15.75
C LYS A 1052 14.61 22.32 14.22
N GLY A 1053 14.06 21.27 13.61
CA GLY A 1053 14.39 20.81 12.26
C GLY A 1053 15.60 19.86 12.27
N ILE A 1054 15.81 19.15 11.15
CA ILE A 1054 16.94 18.21 10.96
C ILE A 1054 18.21 18.88 10.40
N ARG A 1055 18.11 20.15 9.99
CA ARG A 1055 19.24 20.99 9.53
C ARG A 1055 19.77 21.82 10.71
N SER A 1056 20.98 22.38 10.61
CA SER A 1056 21.66 23.03 11.74
C SER A 1056 21.06 24.40 12.11
N HIS A 1057 20.45 25.10 11.16
CA HIS A 1057 19.70 26.35 11.34
C HIS A 1057 18.35 26.31 10.58
N PRO A 1058 17.37 27.13 10.96
CA PRO A 1058 16.19 27.41 10.13
C PRO A 1058 16.56 28.14 8.83
N TYR A 1059 15.76 28.03 7.77
CA TYR A 1059 15.89 28.93 6.62
C TYR A 1059 15.23 30.26 6.93
N SER A 1060 15.98 31.34 6.71
CA SER A 1060 15.62 32.67 7.22
C SER A 1060 16.31 33.80 6.45
N ILE A 1061 15.58 34.88 6.26
CA ILE A 1061 16.13 36.19 5.85
C ILE A 1061 16.88 36.89 7.00
N ASN A 1062 16.70 36.44 8.24
CA ASN A 1062 17.38 36.99 9.41
C ASN A 1062 18.79 36.38 9.56
N GLU A 1063 19.80 37.21 9.30
CA GLU A 1063 21.23 36.89 9.44
C GLU A 1063 21.68 36.49 10.86
N ILE A 1064 20.85 36.72 11.88
CA ILE A 1064 21.09 36.22 13.25
C ILE A 1064 20.51 34.81 13.44
N THR A 1065 19.42 34.47 12.75
CA THR A 1065 18.81 33.13 12.77
C THR A 1065 19.62 32.13 11.93
N ASN A 1066 20.01 32.53 10.72
CA ASN A 1066 20.84 31.72 9.83
C ASN A 1066 21.97 32.57 9.21
N PRO A 1067 23.16 32.56 9.83
CA PRO A 1067 24.31 33.37 9.42
C PRO A 1067 25.13 32.76 8.28
N LEU A 1068 24.76 31.56 7.78
CA LEU A 1068 25.59 30.78 6.86
C LEU A 1068 25.85 31.51 5.53
N LYS A 1069 27.07 31.33 5.01
CA LYS A 1069 27.56 31.91 3.75
C LYS A 1069 28.21 30.88 2.85
N PHE A 1070 28.44 31.27 1.59
CA PHE A 1070 29.23 30.50 0.63
C PHE A 1070 30.60 30.04 1.17
N SER A 1071 31.29 30.85 1.97
CA SER A 1071 32.57 30.48 2.59
C SER A 1071 32.48 29.40 3.67
N ASP A 1072 31.29 29.02 4.12
CA ASP A 1072 31.10 27.87 5.01
C ASP A 1072 31.21 26.52 4.29
N VAL A 1073 30.90 26.46 2.98
CA VAL A 1073 30.96 25.21 2.17
C VAL A 1073 32.34 24.53 2.25
N ALA A 1074 33.43 25.31 2.28
CA ALA A 1074 34.80 24.82 2.40
C ALA A 1074 35.11 24.01 3.67
N LYS A 1075 34.23 24.07 4.68
CA LYS A 1075 34.41 23.47 6.01
C LYS A 1075 33.68 22.14 6.15
N LEU A 1076 32.88 21.77 5.15
CA LEU A 1076 31.92 20.67 5.19
C LEU A 1076 32.39 19.48 4.33
N ASN A 1077 31.89 18.29 4.65
CA ASN A 1077 32.29 17.04 4.00
C ASN A 1077 31.14 16.04 3.81
N GLU A 1078 29.89 16.48 3.91
CA GLU A 1078 28.68 15.69 3.71
C GLU A 1078 27.59 16.54 3.01
N PRO A 1079 26.67 15.95 2.22
CA PRO A 1079 25.81 16.73 1.30
C PRO A 1079 24.84 17.68 2.00
N HIS A 1080 24.21 17.26 3.11
CA HIS A 1080 23.05 17.95 3.68
C HIS A 1080 23.43 19.33 4.23
N ALA A 1081 24.56 19.44 4.94
CA ALA A 1081 25.08 20.71 5.42
C ALA A 1081 25.51 21.66 4.28
N ILE A 1082 25.93 21.13 3.11
CA ILE A 1082 26.18 21.97 1.92
C ILE A 1082 24.84 22.47 1.36
N GLY A 1083 23.84 21.60 1.31
CA GLY A 1083 22.46 21.94 0.92
C GLY A 1083 21.82 23.00 1.80
N GLU A 1084 22.08 23.01 3.09
CA GLU A 1084 21.59 24.03 4.02
C GLU A 1084 22.00 25.46 3.60
N ILE A 1085 23.23 25.62 3.10
CA ILE A 1085 23.75 26.91 2.62
C ILE A 1085 23.05 27.31 1.31
N TRP A 1086 22.81 26.35 0.42
CA TRP A 1086 22.16 26.58 -0.87
C TRP A 1086 20.66 26.87 -0.71
N ALA A 1087 19.93 26.09 0.07
CA ALA A 1087 18.53 26.31 0.41
C ALA A 1087 18.32 27.68 1.07
N ASN A 1088 19.11 28.05 2.08
CA ASN A 1088 18.99 29.36 2.72
C ASN A 1088 19.25 30.53 1.76
N THR A 1089 20.10 30.31 0.75
CA THR A 1089 20.35 31.27 -0.33
C THR A 1089 19.12 31.43 -1.22
N LEU A 1090 18.56 30.33 -1.74
CA LEU A 1090 17.36 30.37 -2.58
C LEU A 1090 16.13 30.90 -1.82
N TYR A 1091 16.03 30.61 -0.53
CA TYR A 1091 14.98 31.13 0.35
C TYR A 1091 15.04 32.66 0.49
N ASN A 1092 16.26 33.25 0.50
CA ASN A 1092 16.43 34.70 0.45
C ASN A 1092 16.08 35.27 -0.95
N VAL A 1093 16.36 34.55 -2.04
CA VAL A 1093 15.97 34.95 -3.40
C VAL A 1093 14.45 34.96 -3.55
N TYR A 1094 13.77 33.95 -3.02
CA TYR A 1094 12.31 33.86 -2.96
C TYR A 1094 11.70 35.03 -2.17
N ALA A 1095 12.22 35.32 -0.98
CA ALA A 1095 11.69 36.37 -0.12
C ALA A 1095 11.76 37.76 -0.78
N ASP A 1096 12.89 38.11 -1.39
CA ASP A 1096 13.06 39.40 -2.08
C ASP A 1096 12.12 39.52 -3.29
N LEU A 1097 11.93 38.44 -4.07
CA LEU A 1097 10.97 38.43 -5.19
C LEU A 1097 9.53 38.61 -4.71
N VAL A 1098 9.14 37.96 -3.61
CA VAL A 1098 7.80 38.12 -3.01
C VAL A 1098 7.59 39.52 -2.42
N GLN A 1099 8.65 40.15 -1.89
CA GLN A 1099 8.62 41.52 -1.39
C GLN A 1099 8.47 42.57 -2.52
N ASP A 1100 9.12 42.37 -3.66
CA ASP A 1100 9.09 43.30 -4.81
C ASP A 1100 7.84 43.11 -5.69
N LEU A 1101 7.44 41.85 -5.94
CA LEU A 1101 6.43 41.48 -6.94
C LEU A 1101 5.10 40.98 -6.34
N GLY A 1102 5.04 40.79 -5.01
CA GLY A 1102 3.88 40.26 -4.31
C GLY A 1102 3.78 38.72 -4.35
N PHE A 1103 2.63 38.19 -3.92
CA PHE A 1103 2.38 36.76 -3.74
C PHE A 1103 1.04 36.36 -4.37
N SER A 1104 1.02 35.28 -5.14
CA SER A 1104 -0.20 34.66 -5.66
C SER A 1104 -0.61 33.45 -4.83
N GLU A 1105 -1.84 33.46 -4.30
CA GLU A 1105 -2.45 32.31 -3.61
C GLU A 1105 -2.74 31.13 -4.56
N ASN A 1106 -2.82 31.39 -5.89
CA ASN A 1106 -3.17 30.40 -6.92
C ASN A 1106 -1.94 29.84 -7.67
N ALA A 1107 -0.72 30.05 -7.17
CA ALA A 1107 0.54 29.76 -7.88
C ALA A 1107 0.77 28.29 -8.31
N PHE A 1108 -0.08 27.35 -7.91
CA PHE A 1108 -0.04 25.95 -8.35
C PHE A 1108 -0.86 25.67 -9.62
N THR A 1109 -1.86 26.50 -9.92
CA THR A 1109 -2.79 26.32 -11.05
C THR A 1109 -2.73 27.48 -12.05
N GLU A 1110 -2.47 28.70 -11.58
CA GLU A 1110 -2.38 29.93 -12.39
C GLU A 1110 -0.92 30.35 -12.62
N VAL A 1111 -0.09 29.43 -13.11
CA VAL A 1111 1.38 29.59 -13.25
C VAL A 1111 1.83 30.70 -14.20
N ASN A 1112 0.95 31.30 -14.99
CA ASN A 1112 1.29 32.35 -15.96
C ASN A 1112 1.39 33.76 -15.35
N GLY A 1113 1.43 33.86 -14.02
CA GLY A 1113 1.54 35.11 -13.28
C GLY A 1113 2.91 35.79 -13.34
N GLN A 1114 3.01 36.93 -12.66
CA GLN A 1114 4.25 37.71 -12.48
C GLN A 1114 4.54 38.03 -11.00
N GLU A 1115 3.76 37.45 -10.09
CA GLU A 1115 3.93 37.48 -8.65
C GLU A 1115 5.21 36.72 -8.25
N GLY A 1116 5.87 37.15 -7.18
CA GLY A 1116 7.23 36.76 -6.84
C GLY A 1116 7.42 35.26 -6.57
N ASN A 1117 6.39 34.58 -6.04
CA ASN A 1117 6.42 33.14 -5.85
C ASN A 1117 6.34 32.36 -7.16
N ILE A 1118 5.64 32.87 -8.18
CA ILE A 1118 5.57 32.28 -9.54
C ILE A 1118 6.89 32.54 -10.28
N VAL A 1119 7.39 33.78 -10.23
CA VAL A 1119 8.67 34.19 -10.83
C VAL A 1119 9.84 33.38 -10.27
N PHE A 1120 9.87 33.17 -8.95
CA PHE A 1120 10.86 32.30 -8.31
C PHE A 1120 10.83 30.88 -8.87
N MET A 1121 9.64 30.26 -8.93
CA MET A 1121 9.51 28.84 -9.30
C MET A 1121 9.91 28.60 -10.76
N HIS A 1122 9.52 29.49 -11.67
CA HIS A 1122 10.03 29.50 -13.04
C HIS A 1122 11.57 29.59 -13.09
N ASN A 1123 12.15 30.59 -12.41
CA ASN A 1123 13.59 30.83 -12.46
C ASN A 1123 14.40 29.67 -11.84
N MET A 1124 13.83 28.93 -10.87
CA MET A 1124 14.38 27.69 -10.33
C MET A 1124 14.31 26.53 -11.33
N ILE A 1125 13.13 26.24 -11.90
CA ILE A 1125 12.94 25.12 -12.84
C ILE A 1125 13.74 25.32 -14.14
N ASP A 1126 13.63 26.49 -14.76
CA ASP A 1126 14.42 26.84 -15.94
C ASP A 1126 15.94 26.79 -15.60
N GLY A 1127 16.34 27.16 -14.38
CA GLY A 1127 17.72 27.06 -13.89
C GLY A 1127 18.29 25.63 -13.90
N LEU A 1128 17.50 24.63 -13.45
CA LEU A 1128 17.90 23.22 -13.46
C LEU A 1128 18.18 22.67 -14.88
N LEU A 1129 17.49 23.22 -15.88
CA LEU A 1129 17.61 22.87 -17.29
C LEU A 1129 18.76 23.61 -18.01
N LEU A 1130 19.31 24.65 -17.37
CA LEU A 1130 20.41 25.47 -17.88
C LEU A 1130 21.76 25.01 -17.32
N GLN A 1131 21.84 24.65 -16.04
CA GLN A 1131 23.08 24.31 -15.34
C GLN A 1131 23.80 23.05 -15.89
N PRO A 1132 25.12 22.88 -15.67
CA PRO A 1132 25.89 21.78 -16.26
C PRO A 1132 25.69 20.44 -15.54
N CYS A 1133 26.10 19.35 -16.19
CA CYS A 1133 26.18 18.04 -15.53
C CYS A 1133 27.38 17.97 -14.56
N ASN A 1134 27.11 17.63 -13.29
CA ASN A 1134 28.03 17.73 -12.16
C ASN A 1134 28.72 19.10 -12.11
N PRO A 1135 27.99 20.19 -11.77
CA PRO A 1135 28.58 21.51 -11.57
C PRO A 1135 29.83 21.39 -10.68
N SER A 1136 30.95 22.00 -11.09
CA SER A 1136 32.27 21.83 -10.45
C SER A 1136 33.35 22.74 -11.02
N SER A 1137 34.38 23.02 -10.22
CA SER A 1137 35.57 23.79 -10.60
C SER A 1137 36.79 22.87 -10.84
N PRO A 1138 37.45 22.93 -12.01
CA PRO A 1138 38.71 22.21 -12.27
C PRO A 1138 39.92 22.84 -11.56
N PHE A 1139 40.28 22.36 -10.37
CA PHE A 1139 41.45 22.85 -9.63
C PHE A 1139 42.78 22.33 -10.21
N LEU A 1140 43.18 22.86 -11.37
CA LEU A 1140 44.44 22.53 -12.04
C LEU A 1140 45.65 23.15 -11.33
N PHE A 1141 46.45 22.30 -10.67
CA PHE A 1141 47.85 22.62 -10.38
C PHE A 1141 48.63 22.73 -11.69
N SER A 1142 48.83 23.96 -12.17
CA SER A 1142 49.81 24.26 -13.22
C SER A 1142 50.49 25.60 -12.95
N LEU A 1143 51.81 25.59 -13.07
CA LEU A 1143 52.68 26.67 -12.66
C LEU A 1143 52.77 27.74 -13.77
N HIS A 1144 52.23 28.94 -13.52
CA HIS A 1144 52.49 30.23 -14.18
C HIS A 1144 52.90 30.24 -15.68
N ILE A 1145 52.15 30.96 -16.53
CA ILE A 1145 52.65 32.14 -17.29
C ILE A 1145 51.61 32.67 -18.31
N LEU A 1146 51.56 34.01 -18.42
CA LEU A 1146 50.83 34.85 -19.39
C LEU A 1146 49.29 34.86 -19.31
N ALA A 1147 48.72 36.02 -19.64
CA ALA A 1147 47.30 36.31 -19.53
C ALA A 1147 46.69 36.71 -20.87
N LEU A 1148 45.55 36.11 -21.19
CA LEU A 1148 44.39 36.62 -21.94
C LEU A 1148 43.29 35.54 -21.84
N THR A 1149 42.02 35.92 -22.00
CA THR A 1149 40.83 35.08 -21.71
C THR A 1149 40.86 34.40 -20.33
N TYR A 1150 40.41 35.12 -19.30
CA TYR A 1150 40.02 34.51 -18.02
C TYR A 1150 38.70 33.74 -18.21
N GLU A 1151 38.78 32.44 -18.45
CA GLU A 1151 37.72 31.52 -18.01
C GLU A 1151 37.80 31.46 -16.48
N LEU A 1152 36.82 32.09 -15.80
CA LEU A 1152 36.68 32.00 -14.35
C LEU A 1152 36.02 30.66 -14.02
N PHE A 1153 36.77 29.77 -13.39
CA PHE A 1153 36.38 28.39 -13.12
C PHE A 1153 35.50 28.31 -11.86
N LYS A 1154 34.29 28.86 -12.02
CA LYS A 1154 33.24 28.98 -11.01
C LYS A 1154 32.98 27.68 -10.24
N GLN A 1155 32.80 27.79 -8.93
CA GLN A 1155 32.35 26.67 -8.08
C GLN A 1155 30.89 26.26 -8.39
N PRO A 1156 30.48 25.01 -8.07
CA PRO A 1156 29.14 24.47 -8.31
C PRO A 1156 27.99 25.44 -8.01
N VAL A 1157 27.93 25.98 -6.79
CA VAL A 1157 26.87 26.93 -6.37
C VAL A 1157 26.90 28.26 -7.14
N ILE A 1158 28.07 28.67 -7.65
CA ILE A 1158 28.20 29.86 -8.51
C ILE A 1158 27.67 29.56 -9.92
N GLN A 1159 27.92 28.35 -10.44
CA GLN A 1159 27.38 27.91 -11.74
C GLN A 1159 25.84 27.82 -11.69
N SER A 1160 25.28 27.26 -10.62
CA SER A 1160 23.82 27.18 -10.41
C SER A 1160 23.15 28.53 -10.15
N ARG A 1161 23.82 29.46 -9.43
CA ARG A 1161 23.37 30.86 -9.34
C ARG A 1161 23.23 31.49 -10.73
N ASP A 1162 24.26 31.35 -11.56
CA ASP A 1162 24.29 31.94 -12.89
C ASP A 1162 23.23 31.32 -13.83
N ALA A 1163 22.84 30.06 -13.59
CA ALA A 1163 21.76 29.40 -14.30
C ALA A 1163 20.39 30.00 -13.96
N ILE A 1164 20.12 30.29 -12.68
CA ILE A 1164 18.89 30.97 -12.22
C ILE A 1164 18.82 32.41 -12.76
N LEU A 1165 19.97 33.12 -12.80
CA LEU A 1165 20.05 34.44 -13.43
C LEU A 1165 19.81 34.38 -14.94
N ALA A 1166 20.27 33.33 -15.62
CA ALA A 1166 20.02 33.11 -17.05
C ALA A 1166 18.57 32.74 -17.36
N ALA A 1167 17.88 32.01 -16.47
CA ALA A 1167 16.45 31.74 -16.57
C ALA A 1167 15.62 33.03 -16.60
N ASP A 1168 15.91 33.95 -15.67
CA ASP A 1168 15.24 35.26 -15.62
C ASP A 1168 15.54 36.13 -16.85
N MET A 1169 16.76 36.05 -17.39
CA MET A 1169 17.12 36.66 -18.68
C MET A 1169 16.34 36.07 -19.86
N LEU A 1170 15.88 34.81 -19.78
CA LEU A 1170 15.13 34.14 -20.84
C LEU A 1170 13.63 34.42 -20.75
N ARG A 1171 13.00 34.05 -19.64
CA ARG A 1171 11.55 34.15 -19.46
C ARG A 1171 11.10 35.60 -19.26
N TYR A 1172 11.83 36.36 -18.45
CA TYR A 1172 11.46 37.71 -18.01
C TYR A 1172 12.35 38.81 -18.59
N ARG A 1173 13.27 38.48 -19.53
CA ARG A 1173 14.20 39.43 -20.17
C ARG A 1173 15.09 40.19 -19.18
N GLY A 1174 15.33 39.62 -18.01
CA GLY A 1174 16.13 40.21 -16.95
C GLY A 1174 15.40 41.23 -16.07
N ALA A 1175 14.07 41.21 -16.04
CA ALA A 1175 13.28 42.15 -15.26
C ALA A 1175 13.63 42.14 -13.76
N HIS A 1176 14.04 40.99 -13.22
CA HIS A 1176 14.23 40.79 -11.78
C HIS A 1176 15.71 40.65 -11.36
N GLN A 1177 16.66 40.78 -12.31
CA GLN A 1177 18.10 40.59 -12.07
C GLN A 1177 18.63 41.28 -10.81
N CYS A 1178 18.20 42.52 -10.54
CA CYS A 1178 18.70 43.27 -9.38
C CYS A 1178 18.18 42.74 -8.04
N VAL A 1179 16.97 42.16 -8.02
CA VAL A 1179 16.38 41.49 -6.86
C VAL A 1179 17.15 40.19 -6.61
N LEU A 1180 17.32 39.36 -7.66
CA LEU A 1180 18.10 38.12 -7.62
C LEU A 1180 19.54 38.36 -7.13
N TRP A 1181 20.26 39.31 -7.74
CA TRP A 1181 21.63 39.66 -7.35
C TRP A 1181 21.73 40.20 -5.92
N GLY A 1182 20.73 40.95 -5.44
CA GLY A 1182 20.68 41.42 -4.05
C GLY A 1182 20.69 40.27 -3.05
N ALA A 1183 19.75 39.34 -3.19
CA ALA A 1183 19.65 38.15 -2.36
C ALA A 1183 20.91 37.27 -2.40
N PHE A 1184 21.43 36.96 -3.60
CA PHE A 1184 22.65 36.17 -3.75
C PHE A 1184 23.87 36.85 -3.10
N ALA A 1185 24.03 38.17 -3.29
CA ALA A 1185 25.12 38.92 -2.67
C ALA A 1185 25.05 38.91 -1.14
N ARG A 1186 23.86 39.00 -0.53
CA ARG A 1186 23.71 38.92 0.95
C ARG A 1186 24.21 37.60 1.54
N LYS A 1187 24.13 36.49 0.81
CA LYS A 1187 24.65 35.17 1.25
C LYS A 1187 26.07 34.85 0.77
N GLY A 1188 26.81 35.84 0.26
CA GLY A 1188 28.22 35.67 -0.15
C GLY A 1188 28.40 35.20 -1.60
N LEU A 1189 27.33 35.18 -2.40
CA LEU A 1189 27.30 34.77 -3.81
C LEU A 1189 27.16 35.97 -4.76
N GLY A 1190 27.75 37.12 -4.42
CA GLY A 1190 27.84 38.31 -5.27
C GLY A 1190 28.71 38.14 -6.52
N VAL A 1191 28.82 39.18 -7.34
CA VAL A 1191 29.60 39.17 -8.60
C VAL A 1191 31.11 38.95 -8.38
N ASP A 1192 31.56 39.17 -7.14
CA ASP A 1192 32.93 39.05 -6.64
C ASP A 1192 33.17 37.75 -5.82
N ALA A 1193 32.20 36.85 -5.75
CA ALA A 1193 32.34 35.56 -5.05
C ALA A 1193 33.45 34.70 -5.70
N GLY A 1194 34.39 34.24 -4.88
CA GLY A 1194 35.66 33.66 -5.36
C GLY A 1194 35.71 32.14 -5.35
N ASP A 1195 36.36 31.57 -6.38
CA ASP A 1195 36.48 30.12 -6.67
C ASP A 1195 37.16 29.27 -5.57
N THR A 1196 37.51 29.85 -4.43
CA THR A 1196 38.06 29.17 -3.25
C THR A 1196 37.14 29.33 -2.03
N PHE A 1197 35.82 29.37 -2.25
CA PHE A 1197 34.80 29.62 -1.21
C PHE A 1197 35.07 30.92 -0.46
N THR A 1198 35.20 32.01 -1.21
CA THR A 1198 35.38 33.36 -0.66
C THR A 1198 34.12 34.17 -0.92
N ASP A 1199 33.51 34.68 0.15
CA ASP A 1199 32.26 35.43 0.06
C ASP A 1199 32.43 36.71 -0.76
N GLY A 1200 31.56 36.88 -1.77
CA GLY A 1200 31.39 38.11 -2.51
C GLY A 1200 30.08 38.79 -2.13
N PHE A 1201 30.13 40.11 -1.91
CA PHE A 1201 28.98 40.92 -1.49
C PHE A 1201 28.64 42.04 -2.48
N ALA A 1202 29.32 42.10 -3.63
CA ALA A 1202 29.03 43.07 -4.68
C ALA A 1202 27.85 42.61 -5.56
N VAL A 1203 27.03 43.58 -5.95
CA VAL A 1203 25.99 43.44 -7.00
C VAL A 1203 26.43 44.21 -8.26
N PRO A 1204 25.85 43.93 -9.44
CA PRO A 1204 26.11 44.72 -10.64
C PRO A 1204 25.92 46.23 -10.40
N PRO A 1205 26.76 47.12 -10.97
CA PRO A 1205 26.70 48.56 -10.73
C PRO A 1205 25.29 49.18 -10.91
N GLU A 1206 24.56 48.72 -11.92
CA GLU A 1206 23.18 49.09 -12.24
C GLU A 1206 22.16 48.73 -11.14
N CYS A 1207 22.47 47.73 -10.31
CA CYS A 1207 21.59 47.23 -9.25
C CYS A 1207 21.85 47.87 -7.88
N GLN A 1208 22.98 48.57 -7.70
CA GLN A 1208 23.38 49.11 -6.39
C GLN A 1208 22.34 50.06 -5.77
N THR A 1209 21.63 50.84 -6.60
CA THR A 1209 20.56 51.74 -6.15
C THR A 1209 19.20 51.08 -5.96
N VAL A 1210 19.02 49.84 -6.43
CA VAL A 1210 17.80 49.05 -6.19
C VAL A 1210 17.96 48.32 -4.86
N VAL A 1211 19.04 47.55 -4.72
CA VAL A 1211 19.38 46.75 -3.54
C VAL A 1211 19.61 47.61 -2.28
N SER A 1212 19.89 48.91 -2.42
CA SER A 1212 19.98 49.83 -1.27
C SER A 1212 18.63 50.28 -0.69
N ASN A 1213 17.50 49.89 -1.29
CA ASN A 1213 16.14 50.26 -0.88
C ASN A 1213 15.28 49.04 -0.47
N ILE A 1214 15.86 47.84 -0.49
CA ILE A 1214 15.26 46.55 -0.07
C ILE A 1214 15.89 46.16 1.27
#